data_AF-A0A1F9IWJ5-F1
#
_entry.id   AF-A0A1F9IWJ5-F1
#
_cell.length_a   1.000
_cell.length_b   1.000
_cell.length_c   1.000
_cell.angle_alpha   90.00
_cell.angle_beta   90.00
_cell.angle_gamma   90.00
#
_symmetry.space_group_name_H-M   'P 1'
#
loop_
_entity.id
_entity.type
_entity.pdbx_description
1 polymer ?
#
loop_
_entity_poly.entity_id
_entity_poly.type
_entity_poly.pdbx_seq_one_letter_code
_entity_poly.pdbx_strand_id
1 'polypeptide(L)'
;MRLLRKITAPAGWKIGLLATIIGLLTYTFPNRFFDMIELKAYDLHFYSRGVVAPGSEVVIAAIDEKSLNAYGRWPWSRSRMAELLNSLKKSGAAVVAFDIVFPHEDESSGISAIRRLKERFRTDKRLLPTLKDLEKQADNDANLASALSDNENAILGYYFYFEDGARMTNGKKEGYGYFTSSAFNIVRPIDGSDGEAAYTRAAGANENLPVIAEAALNFGFFNIVPDIEDGVVRRVPLAIEYDGSVYPHISLSTVRAYMGGPPLIINTAAYGVDSIQIEDLKIPTDERGHMTINYRGPDKTFPHYSIADIVNGTVPAKNLKGKIVLVGATAVGIYDMRSTPYSPTFPGVEVHANIIDNILHSDYISRPDWVWAFDFLIILVTGIVLSIAIPRMRPLYATLLTAAVGLVFIFINDLIFNHWRIWVAEVYPVLSMLLVSATVTTFQFMTEEKRRREIKSAFSQYVSPTLVNQLMKNPKLLALGGEERRLTVIFSDIRGFTTLSEGLKPDALVKLINDYLTPMTDLIMKNDGTIDKYMGDAIMAFWNAPLDQPEHPKMACRTALEMLKKLDELSPVWEAAGIKKFDIGIGISTGRAIVGNMGSNQRFDYTVMGDTINLGSRLEGLNKEYGTHIIVPKFTYLDVKAEFVLRELDYVRVKGKDQPIQIFELMGYKTNTIHQRVANLFEQGLAAYRQQLWTMADKFFNDALALAQNDGPSKIFIARIAALREDEKLPRDWDGVFIMTKK
;
A
#
# COMPACT_ATOMS: atom_id res chain seq x y z
N MET A 1 -35.99 7.63 3.61
CA MET A 1 -35.15 6.42 3.37
C MET A 1 -34.21 6.50 2.16
N ARG A 2 -34.65 6.83 0.93
CA ARG A 2 -33.76 6.89 -0.26
C ARG A 2 -32.64 7.95 -0.19
N LEU A 3 -32.91 9.12 0.40
CA LEU A 3 -31.89 10.17 0.60
C LEU A 3 -30.81 9.73 1.61
N LEU A 4 -31.25 9.17 2.74
CA LEU A 4 -30.36 8.56 3.74
C LEU A 4 -29.48 7.45 3.14
N ARG A 5 -30.04 6.56 2.30
CA ARG A 5 -29.27 5.52 1.61
C ARG A 5 -28.22 6.07 0.62
N LYS A 6 -28.47 7.19 -0.06
CA LYS A 6 -27.48 7.86 -0.91
C LYS A 6 -26.37 8.54 -0.08
N ILE A 7 -26.73 9.08 1.09
CA ILE A 7 -25.78 9.71 2.02
C ILE A 7 -24.96 8.66 2.77
N THR A 8 -25.49 7.46 3.04
CA THR A 8 -24.74 6.38 3.72
C THR A 8 -24.01 5.44 2.78
N ALA A 9 -24.24 5.49 1.47
CA ALA A 9 -23.49 4.69 0.51
C ALA A 9 -22.00 5.08 0.52
N PRO A 10 -21.08 4.09 0.58
CA PRO A 10 -19.64 4.35 0.54
C PRO A 10 -19.29 4.97 -0.82
N ALA A 11 -18.58 6.09 -0.77
CA ALA A 11 -18.08 6.80 -1.93
C ALA A 11 -16.60 7.09 -1.71
N GLY A 12 -15.79 7.08 -2.78
CA GLY A 12 -14.34 7.25 -2.66
C GLY A 12 -13.95 8.49 -1.84
N TRP A 13 -14.64 9.62 -2.03
CA TRP A 13 -14.34 10.84 -1.28
C TRP A 13 -14.65 10.74 0.22
N LYS A 14 -15.66 9.96 0.64
CA LYS A 14 -15.98 9.75 2.06
C LYS A 14 -14.94 8.87 2.74
N ILE A 15 -14.43 7.87 2.01
CA ILE A 15 -13.35 7.00 2.49
C ILE A 15 -12.07 7.80 2.63
N GLY A 16 -11.78 8.68 1.66
CA GLY A 16 -10.67 9.62 1.77
C GLY A 16 -10.80 10.52 3.00
N LEU A 17 -11.96 11.12 3.26
CA LEU A 17 -12.17 11.95 4.45
C LEU A 17 -12.00 11.17 5.76
N LEU A 18 -12.45 9.91 5.80
CA LEU A 18 -12.21 9.04 6.96
C LEU A 18 -10.71 8.78 7.16
N ALA A 19 -9.97 8.52 6.08
CA ALA A 19 -8.52 8.38 6.12
C ALA A 19 -7.81 9.67 6.57
N THR A 20 -8.29 10.85 6.15
CA THR A 20 -7.80 12.14 6.65
C THR A 20 -8.02 12.29 8.16
N ILE A 21 -9.20 11.90 8.67
CA ILE A 21 -9.47 11.93 10.12
C ILE A 21 -8.51 10.99 10.87
N ILE A 22 -8.25 9.80 10.33
CA ILE A 22 -7.24 8.89 10.91
C ILE A 22 -5.85 9.54 10.92
N GLY A 23 -5.47 10.24 9.84
CA GLY A 23 -4.21 11.00 9.79
C GLY A 23 -4.14 12.09 10.86
N LEU A 24 -5.20 12.87 11.04
CA LEU A 24 -5.29 13.89 12.09
C LEU A 24 -5.22 13.27 13.49
N LEU A 25 -5.94 12.18 13.73
CA LEU A 25 -5.87 11.45 15.00
C LEU A 25 -4.47 10.92 15.28
N THR A 26 -3.77 10.41 14.26
CA THR A 26 -2.38 9.94 14.38
C THR A 26 -1.43 11.08 14.75
N TYR A 27 -1.66 12.29 14.23
CA TYR A 27 -0.88 13.48 14.60
C TYR A 27 -1.20 13.98 16.01
N THR A 28 -2.48 14.01 16.40
CA THR A 28 -2.89 14.52 17.73
C THR A 28 -2.56 13.56 18.88
N PHE A 29 -2.46 12.26 18.59
CA PHE A 29 -2.08 11.23 19.56
C PHE A 29 -0.70 10.68 19.19
N PRO A 30 0.38 11.38 19.58
CA PRO A 30 1.74 11.01 19.19
C PRO A 30 2.09 9.59 19.61
N ASN A 31 2.87 8.93 18.76
CA ASN A 31 3.30 7.55 18.92
C ASN A 31 4.79 7.50 18.64
N ARG A 32 5.54 6.95 19.60
CA ARG A 32 7.00 6.79 19.55
C ARG A 32 7.52 6.26 18.21
N PHE A 33 6.77 5.38 17.54
CA PHE A 33 7.18 4.85 16.24
C PHE A 33 7.22 5.94 15.15
N PHE A 34 6.19 6.79 15.06
CA PHE A 34 6.14 7.87 14.07
C PHE A 34 7.07 9.03 14.46
N ASP A 35 7.17 9.34 15.75
CA ASP A 35 8.10 10.33 16.27
C ASP A 35 9.55 9.96 15.92
N MET A 36 9.93 8.69 16.03
CA MET A 36 11.25 8.20 15.63
C MET A 36 11.53 8.41 14.14
N ILE A 37 10.55 8.17 13.27
CA ILE A 37 10.71 8.39 11.82
C ILE A 37 10.80 9.90 11.53
N GLU A 38 10.02 10.73 12.23
CA GLU A 38 10.07 12.19 12.12
C GLU A 38 11.46 12.72 12.53
N LEU A 39 12.06 12.19 13.59
CA LEU A 39 13.42 12.56 14.00
C LEU A 39 14.49 12.13 12.97
N LYS A 40 14.26 11.05 12.22
CA LYS A 40 15.14 10.69 11.09
C LYS A 40 14.95 11.60 9.88
N ALA A 41 13.72 12.03 9.62
CA ALA A 41 13.46 13.06 8.60
C ALA A 41 14.13 14.40 8.98
N TYR A 42 14.06 14.77 10.26
CA TYR A 42 14.77 15.93 10.80
C TYR A 42 16.29 15.84 10.54
N ASP A 43 16.91 14.69 10.78
CA ASP A 43 18.34 14.49 10.50
C ASP A 43 18.66 14.66 9.00
N LEU A 44 17.76 14.25 8.11
CA LEU A 44 17.94 14.34 6.66
C LEU A 44 18.13 15.77 6.18
N HIS A 45 17.53 16.76 6.85
CA HIS A 45 17.75 18.17 6.55
C HIS A 45 19.20 18.61 6.77
N PHE A 46 19.94 18.01 7.72
CA PHE A 46 21.37 18.30 7.90
C PHE A 46 22.20 17.73 6.74
N TYR A 47 21.84 16.54 6.26
CA TYR A 47 22.49 15.95 5.09
C TYR A 47 22.21 16.73 3.81
N SER A 48 20.98 17.23 3.61
CA SER A 48 20.62 18.05 2.45
C SER A 48 21.33 19.40 2.46
N ARG A 49 21.41 20.03 3.64
CA ARG A 49 22.07 21.33 3.85
C ARG A 49 23.58 21.26 3.65
N GLY A 50 24.20 20.19 4.12
CA GLY A 50 25.65 20.07 4.19
C GLY A 50 26.29 21.02 5.21
N VAL A 51 27.63 21.13 5.14
CA VAL A 51 28.42 21.87 6.13
C VAL A 51 28.18 23.38 6.01
N VAL A 52 27.85 24.00 7.14
CA VAL A 52 27.74 25.45 7.33
C VAL A 52 28.99 25.92 8.07
N ALA A 53 29.66 26.95 7.55
CA ALA A 53 30.83 27.51 8.23
C ALA A 53 30.43 28.03 9.62
N PRO A 54 31.13 27.63 10.71
CA PRO A 54 30.91 28.19 12.04
C PRO A 54 31.45 29.62 12.10
N GLY A 55 31.03 30.36 13.14
CA GLY A 55 31.64 31.61 13.53
C GLY A 55 33.11 31.46 13.89
N SER A 56 33.79 32.59 14.03
CA SER A 56 35.23 32.62 14.28
C SER A 56 35.59 32.56 15.77
N GLU A 57 34.60 32.68 16.65
CA GLU A 57 34.74 33.03 18.07
C GLU A 57 35.17 31.83 18.92
N VAL A 58 34.83 30.62 18.51
CA VAL A 58 34.99 29.39 19.28
C VAL A 58 36.14 28.54 18.73
N VAL A 59 37.03 28.09 19.62
CA VAL A 59 38.10 27.14 19.31
C VAL A 59 38.20 26.06 20.38
N ILE A 60 38.72 24.89 20.02
CA ILE A 60 38.82 23.74 20.92
C ILE A 60 40.30 23.48 21.26
N ALA A 61 40.63 23.54 22.54
CA ALA A 61 41.88 23.06 23.12
C ALA A 61 41.74 21.56 23.41
N ALA A 62 42.25 20.75 22.49
CA ALA A 62 42.02 19.33 22.42
C ALA A 62 43.00 18.53 23.28
N ILE A 63 42.49 17.66 24.17
CA ILE A 63 43.24 16.51 24.70
C ILE A 63 43.20 15.43 23.61
N ASP A 64 44.12 15.55 22.66
CA ASP A 64 44.28 14.69 21.50
C ASP A 64 45.47 13.73 21.65
N GLU A 65 45.64 12.82 20.69
CA GLU A 65 46.76 11.86 20.70
C GLU A 65 48.13 12.57 20.75
N LYS A 66 48.27 13.74 20.12
CA LYS A 66 49.51 14.52 20.17
C LYS A 66 49.83 14.96 21.61
N SER A 67 48.83 15.45 22.32
CA SER A 67 48.99 15.91 23.70
C SER A 67 49.19 14.75 24.67
N LEU A 68 48.53 13.60 24.44
CA LEU A 68 48.76 12.37 25.21
C LEU A 68 50.17 11.82 24.99
N ASN A 69 50.70 11.86 23.78
CA ASN A 69 52.07 11.46 23.49
C ASN A 69 53.11 12.40 24.14
N ALA A 70 52.80 13.69 24.23
CA ALA A 70 53.69 14.68 24.83
C ALA A 70 53.71 14.64 26.37
N TYR A 71 52.55 14.44 27.01
CA TYR A 71 52.39 14.59 28.46
C TYR A 71 52.04 13.28 29.19
N GLY A 72 51.89 12.19 28.46
CA GLY A 72 51.52 10.89 29.01
C GLY A 72 50.01 10.71 29.17
N ARG A 73 49.65 9.69 29.95
CA ARG A 73 48.27 9.21 30.07
C ARG A 73 47.37 10.20 30.83
N TRP A 74 46.15 10.37 30.33
CA TRP A 74 45.07 11.10 31.03
C TRP A 74 44.52 10.30 32.23
N PRO A 75 44.12 10.95 33.35
CA PRO A 75 44.14 12.39 33.62
C PRO A 75 45.53 12.95 33.94
N TRP A 76 45.81 14.17 33.46
CA TRP A 76 47.06 14.88 33.75
C TRP A 76 47.04 15.58 35.12
N SER A 77 48.21 16.01 35.59
CA SER A 77 48.34 16.78 36.83
C SER A 77 47.66 18.14 36.76
N ARG A 78 47.16 18.65 37.88
CA ARG A 78 46.46 19.94 37.96
C ARG A 78 47.41 21.12 37.67
N SER A 79 48.70 20.96 37.98
CA SER A 79 49.76 21.86 37.51
C SER A 79 49.82 21.96 35.97
N ARG A 80 49.51 20.89 35.23
CA ARG A 80 49.43 20.93 33.76
C ARG A 80 48.24 21.75 33.27
N MET A 81 47.10 21.62 33.94
CA MET A 81 45.90 22.44 33.66
C MET A 81 46.17 23.92 33.99
N ALA A 82 46.89 24.20 35.08
CA ALA A 82 47.34 25.54 35.43
C ALA A 82 48.26 26.16 34.36
N GLU A 83 49.22 25.38 33.84
CA GLU A 83 50.09 25.81 32.74
C GLU A 83 49.31 26.10 31.44
N LEU A 84 48.33 25.26 31.09
CA LEU A 84 47.43 25.50 29.97
C LEU A 84 46.69 26.82 30.15
N LEU A 85 46.06 27.01 31.31
CA LEU A 85 45.26 28.21 31.60
C LEU A 85 46.11 29.49 31.52
N ASN A 86 47.32 29.47 32.10
CA ASN A 86 48.28 30.57 32.02
C ASN A 86 48.74 30.85 30.57
N SER A 87 48.92 29.80 29.76
CA SER A 87 49.31 29.93 28.35
C SER A 87 48.18 30.53 27.51
N LEU A 88 46.92 30.16 27.79
CA LEU A 88 45.73 30.72 27.15
C LEU A 88 45.52 32.20 27.52
N LYS A 89 45.68 32.54 28.80
CA LYS A 89 45.66 33.94 29.27
C LYS A 89 46.71 34.79 28.57
N LYS A 90 47.95 34.30 28.51
CA LYS A 90 49.06 34.96 27.82
C LYS A 90 48.79 35.15 26.32
N SER A 91 48.10 34.19 25.70
CA SER A 91 47.69 34.26 24.29
C SER A 91 46.47 35.17 24.05
N GLY A 92 45.84 35.66 25.11
CA GLY A 92 44.72 36.59 25.06
C GLY A 92 43.36 35.93 24.86
N ALA A 93 43.17 34.66 25.25
CA ALA A 93 41.87 34.01 25.25
C ALA A 93 40.85 34.83 26.07
N ALA A 94 39.63 34.99 25.57
CA ALA A 94 38.59 35.78 26.23
C ALA A 94 37.92 35.01 27.37
N VAL A 95 37.61 33.74 27.13
CA VAL A 95 36.95 32.81 28.06
C VAL A 95 37.55 31.43 27.86
N VAL A 96 37.76 30.70 28.95
CA VAL A 96 38.24 29.31 28.92
C VAL A 96 37.24 28.44 29.66
N ALA A 97 36.59 27.50 28.96
CA ALA A 97 35.61 26.61 29.58
C ALA A 97 36.13 25.17 29.61
N PHE A 98 36.08 24.54 30.78
CA PHE A 98 36.53 23.16 30.97
C PHE A 98 35.34 22.19 30.91
N ASP A 99 35.29 21.37 29.86
CA ASP A 99 34.42 20.19 29.76
C ASP A 99 35.04 19.02 30.56
N ILE A 100 35.39 19.32 31.82
CA ILE A 100 36.15 18.47 32.73
C ILE A 100 35.71 18.83 34.15
N VAL A 101 35.53 17.81 35.00
CA VAL A 101 35.30 17.98 36.43
C VAL A 101 36.53 17.48 37.21
N PHE A 102 36.89 18.19 38.28
CA PHE A 102 38.00 17.86 39.18
C PHE A 102 37.51 17.45 40.58
N PRO A 103 36.85 16.28 40.75
CA PRO A 103 36.15 15.91 41.98
C PRO A 103 37.05 15.28 43.06
N HIS A 104 38.31 14.99 42.74
CA HIS A 104 39.23 14.21 43.57
C HIS A 104 40.62 14.84 43.61
N GLU A 105 41.28 14.75 44.77
CA GLU A 105 42.64 15.26 45.02
C GLU A 105 43.64 14.71 43.99
N ASP A 106 44.58 15.55 43.58
CA ASP A 106 45.66 15.17 42.69
C ASP A 106 46.83 14.50 43.45
N GLU A 107 47.02 13.20 43.24
CA GLU A 107 48.09 12.44 43.88
C GLU A 107 49.39 12.35 43.04
N SER A 108 49.42 12.94 41.84
CA SER A 108 50.52 12.74 40.86
C SER A 108 51.87 13.34 41.28
N SER A 109 51.91 14.24 42.25
CA SER A 109 53.14 14.89 42.76
C SER A 109 53.81 14.14 43.91
N GLY A 110 53.22 13.03 44.37
CA GLY A 110 53.69 12.36 45.60
C GLY A 110 53.38 13.15 46.87
N ILE A 111 52.46 14.11 46.82
CA ILE A 111 52.03 14.94 47.97
C ILE A 111 51.61 14.08 49.18
N SER A 112 50.96 12.94 48.95
CA SER A 112 50.58 12.00 50.02
C SER A 112 51.80 11.43 50.76
N ALA A 113 52.94 11.24 50.07
CA ALA A 113 54.19 10.83 50.71
C ALA A 113 54.80 11.98 51.53
N ILE A 114 54.75 13.22 51.03
CA ILE A 114 55.22 14.41 51.75
C ILE A 114 54.38 14.67 53.00
N ARG A 115 53.04 14.58 52.89
CA ARG A 115 52.10 14.68 54.03
C ARG A 115 52.39 13.61 55.09
N ARG A 116 52.67 12.35 54.69
CA ARG A 116 53.10 11.28 55.61
C ARG A 116 54.43 11.59 56.31
N LEU A 117 55.42 12.12 55.58
CA LEU A 117 56.70 12.53 56.16
C LEU A 117 56.53 13.68 57.14
N LYS A 118 55.72 14.69 56.79
CA LYS A 118 55.39 15.83 57.65
C LYS A 118 54.72 15.39 58.95
N GLU A 119 53.77 14.45 58.90
CA GLU A 119 53.16 13.89 60.11
C GLU A 119 54.18 13.10 60.96
N ARG A 120 55.00 12.26 60.32
CA ARG A 120 56.03 11.47 61.00
C ARG A 120 57.08 12.34 61.70
N PHE A 121 57.44 13.48 61.11
CA PHE A 121 58.45 14.42 61.61
C PHE A 121 57.83 15.70 62.19
N ARG A 122 56.57 15.68 62.64
CA ARG A 122 55.82 16.86 63.11
C ARG A 122 56.49 17.66 64.24
N THR A 123 57.34 17.01 65.03
CA THR A 123 58.06 17.63 66.16
C THR A 123 59.47 18.13 65.80
N ASP A 124 59.99 17.82 64.62
CA ASP A 124 61.33 18.21 64.19
C ASP A 124 61.33 19.66 63.64
N LYS A 125 61.81 20.60 64.46
CA LYS A 125 61.84 22.03 64.12
C LYS A 125 62.76 22.39 62.94
N ARG A 126 63.67 21.51 62.52
CA ARG A 126 64.59 21.75 61.39
C ARG A 126 64.00 21.27 60.06
N LEU A 127 63.34 20.12 60.06
CA LEU A 127 62.77 19.52 58.84
C LEU A 127 61.38 20.06 58.49
N LEU A 128 60.60 20.49 59.49
CA LEU A 128 59.23 20.93 59.29
C LEU A 128 59.08 22.10 58.29
N PRO A 129 59.95 23.15 58.27
CA PRO A 129 59.87 24.20 57.26
C PRO A 129 60.09 23.69 55.83
N THR A 130 61.10 22.84 55.63
CA THR A 130 61.40 22.24 54.32
C THR A 130 60.26 21.33 53.83
N LEU A 131 59.68 20.52 54.73
CA LEU A 131 58.54 19.67 54.39
C LEU A 131 57.28 20.48 54.04
N LYS A 132 57.06 21.62 54.70
CA LYS A 132 55.98 22.55 54.35
C LYS A 132 56.19 23.21 52.98
N ASP A 133 57.43 23.60 52.67
CA ASP A 133 57.76 24.19 51.36
C ASP A 133 57.61 23.15 50.23
N LEU A 134 58.10 21.93 50.44
CA LEU A 134 57.92 20.82 49.49
C LEU A 134 56.45 20.45 49.31
N GLU A 135 55.66 20.41 50.38
CA GLU A 135 54.21 20.17 50.31
C GLU A 135 53.53 21.25 49.47
N LYS A 136 53.87 22.53 49.69
CA LYS A 136 53.32 23.64 48.91
C LYS A 136 53.69 23.56 47.43
N GLN A 137 54.94 23.19 47.10
CA GLN A 137 55.39 23.03 45.72
C GLN A 137 54.76 21.81 45.03
N ALA A 138 54.47 20.75 45.79
CA ALA A 138 53.83 19.53 45.30
C ALA A 138 52.30 19.63 45.24
N ASP A 139 51.68 20.68 45.77
CA ASP A 139 50.23 20.83 45.78
C ASP A 139 49.70 21.31 44.42
N ASN A 140 49.46 20.35 43.54
CA ASN A 140 48.98 20.60 42.20
C ASN A 140 47.56 21.19 42.19
N ASP A 141 46.70 20.83 43.15
CA ASP A 141 45.34 21.37 43.25
C ASP A 141 45.39 22.85 43.63
N ALA A 142 46.27 23.23 44.57
CA ALA A 142 46.52 24.64 44.91
C ALA A 142 47.11 25.43 43.72
N ASN A 143 47.96 24.81 42.89
CA ASN A 143 48.51 25.46 41.69
C ASN A 143 47.40 25.77 40.67
N LEU A 144 46.46 24.84 40.45
CA LEU A 144 45.31 25.10 39.58
C LEU A 144 44.37 26.14 40.19
N ALA A 145 44.10 26.08 41.49
CA ALA A 145 43.32 27.08 42.19
C ALA A 145 43.92 28.49 42.00
N SER A 146 45.24 28.64 42.21
CA SER A 146 45.92 29.93 41.98
C SER A 146 45.79 30.41 40.54
N ALA A 147 45.92 29.51 39.55
CA ALA A 147 45.75 29.87 38.15
C ALA A 147 44.29 30.27 37.83
N LEU A 148 43.30 29.63 38.44
CA LEU A 148 41.88 30.00 38.27
C LEU A 148 41.57 31.36 38.88
N SER A 149 42.10 31.68 40.06
CA SER A 149 41.94 33.01 40.67
C SER A 149 42.54 34.12 39.80
N ASP A 150 43.62 33.83 39.08
CA ASP A 150 44.20 34.75 38.10
C ASP A 150 43.37 34.84 36.80
N ASN A 151 42.41 33.94 36.57
CA ASN A 151 41.64 33.84 35.33
C ASN A 151 40.14 33.92 35.62
N GLU A 152 39.65 35.14 35.84
CA GLU A 152 38.24 35.43 36.19
C GLU A 152 37.22 34.87 35.18
N ASN A 153 37.62 34.73 33.92
CA ASN A 153 36.79 34.19 32.83
C ASN A 153 36.99 32.68 32.58
N ALA A 154 37.60 31.96 33.52
CA ALA A 154 37.63 30.51 33.50
C ALA A 154 36.29 29.95 34.01
N ILE A 155 35.75 28.96 33.32
CA ILE A 155 34.48 28.31 33.65
C ILE A 155 34.76 26.85 33.95
N LEU A 156 34.37 26.43 35.15
CA LEU A 156 34.49 25.05 35.56
C LEU A 156 33.20 24.28 35.27
N GLY A 157 33.36 23.14 34.60
CA GLY A 157 32.31 22.18 34.40
C GLY A 157 31.97 21.41 35.68
N TYR A 158 30.73 20.97 35.77
CA TYR A 158 30.26 19.96 36.72
C TYR A 158 29.12 19.16 36.06
N TYR A 159 28.68 18.06 36.68
CA TYR A 159 27.61 17.23 36.12
C TYR A 159 26.60 16.79 37.19
N PHE A 160 25.31 16.78 36.85
CA PHE A 160 24.21 16.35 37.70
C PHE A 160 23.85 14.87 37.54
N TYR A 161 23.48 14.20 38.62
CA TYR A 161 22.89 12.86 38.60
C TYR A 161 21.36 12.94 38.54
N PHE A 162 20.71 12.11 37.72
CA PHE A 162 19.24 11.98 37.63
C PHE A 162 18.77 10.68 38.30
N GLU A 163 17.51 10.62 38.77
CA GLU A 163 16.98 9.48 39.56
C GLU A 163 17.09 8.11 38.85
N ASP A 164 16.88 8.05 37.53
CA ASP A 164 17.00 6.80 36.76
C ASP A 164 18.47 6.31 36.63
N GLY A 165 19.43 7.23 36.68
CA GLY A 165 20.87 6.93 36.70
C GLY A 165 21.44 6.70 38.11
N ALA A 166 20.70 7.09 39.15
CA ALA A 166 21.13 7.00 40.55
C ALA A 166 21.25 5.56 41.08
N ARG A 167 20.83 4.55 40.32
CA ARG A 167 21.00 3.13 40.68
C ARG A 167 22.44 2.62 40.56
N MET A 168 23.39 3.38 39.99
CA MET A 168 24.75 2.88 39.72
C MET A 168 25.87 3.41 40.63
N THR A 169 25.61 4.31 41.59
CA THR A 169 26.63 4.70 42.56
C THR A 169 26.05 4.77 43.96
N ASN A 170 26.54 3.90 44.84
CA ASN A 170 26.29 3.96 46.28
C ASN A 170 26.54 5.39 46.81
N GLY A 171 25.47 6.04 47.26
CA GLY A 171 25.49 7.32 47.98
C GLY A 171 25.06 8.50 47.12
N LYS A 172 23.96 9.16 47.52
CA LYS A 172 23.75 10.59 47.25
C LYS A 172 25.00 11.31 47.77
N LYS A 173 25.86 11.79 46.88
CA LYS A 173 26.86 12.77 47.29
C LYS A 173 26.12 14.10 47.42
N GLU A 174 25.96 14.57 48.66
CA GLU A 174 25.64 15.96 48.92
C GLU A 174 26.74 16.80 48.27
N GLY A 175 26.34 17.69 47.35
CA GLY A 175 27.24 18.65 46.74
C GLY A 175 27.77 19.63 47.80
N TYR A 176 28.94 20.22 47.55
CA TYR A 176 29.50 21.25 48.42
C TYR A 176 28.81 22.61 48.25
N GLY A 177 28.02 22.79 47.18
CA GLY A 177 27.21 23.99 46.95
C GLY A 177 27.98 25.19 46.39
N TYR A 178 29.18 25.02 45.85
CA TYR A 178 29.99 26.14 45.35
C TYR A 178 29.45 26.74 44.04
N PHE A 179 28.78 25.92 43.22
CA PHE A 179 28.17 26.39 41.96
C PHE A 179 26.86 27.17 42.17
N THR A 180 26.35 27.27 43.41
CA THR A 180 25.10 27.99 43.75
C THR A 180 25.13 29.45 43.29
N SER A 181 26.31 30.06 43.26
CA SER A 181 26.57 31.42 42.76
C SER A 181 26.24 31.62 41.27
N SER A 182 26.19 30.54 40.49
CA SER A 182 25.90 30.56 39.05
C SER A 182 24.42 30.34 38.73
N ALA A 183 23.55 30.20 39.72
CA ALA A 183 22.11 30.03 39.51
C ALA A 183 21.50 31.17 38.67
N PHE A 184 20.40 30.87 37.97
CA PHE A 184 19.64 31.86 37.23
C PHE A 184 19.19 33.01 38.15
N ASN A 185 19.30 34.25 37.66
CA ASN A 185 19.02 35.43 38.48
C ASN A 185 17.53 35.72 38.56
N ILE A 186 16.79 35.46 37.48
CA ILE A 186 15.39 35.88 37.33
C ILE A 186 14.60 34.76 36.65
N VAL A 187 13.48 34.38 37.27
CA VAL A 187 12.42 33.59 36.62
C VAL A 187 11.24 34.54 36.40
N ARG A 188 10.84 34.72 35.15
CA ARG A 188 9.83 35.69 34.72
C ARG A 188 8.65 34.97 34.04
N PRO A 189 7.45 34.93 34.66
CA PRO A 189 6.26 34.46 33.98
C PRO A 189 5.80 35.49 32.93
N ILE A 190 5.62 35.07 31.68
CA ILE A 190 5.24 35.96 30.56
C ILE A 190 3.73 36.06 30.36
N ASP A 191 2.94 35.15 30.92
CA ASP A 191 1.48 35.07 30.77
C ASP A 191 0.71 35.24 32.11
N GLY A 192 1.42 35.61 33.18
CA GLY A 192 0.85 35.76 34.52
C GLY A 192 0.53 34.45 35.23
N SER A 193 0.99 33.30 34.70
CA SER A 193 0.95 32.02 35.41
C SER A 193 1.91 31.98 36.60
N ASP A 194 1.69 31.05 37.54
CA ASP A 194 2.48 30.88 38.77
C ASP A 194 3.92 30.38 38.51
N GLY A 195 4.34 30.24 37.25
CA GLY A 195 5.74 30.02 36.87
C GLY A 195 6.31 28.63 37.21
N GLU A 196 5.49 27.66 37.62
CA GLU A 196 5.92 26.27 37.80
C GLU A 196 6.22 25.60 36.46
N ALA A 197 7.46 25.78 35.97
CA ALA A 197 7.93 25.08 34.79
C ALA A 197 8.38 23.65 35.12
N ALA A 198 8.11 22.72 34.19
CA ALA A 198 8.52 21.32 34.30
C ALA A 198 10.00 21.12 33.93
N TYR A 199 10.91 21.71 34.72
CA TYR A 199 12.34 21.56 34.52
C TYR A 199 12.80 20.11 34.62
N THR A 200 13.90 19.80 33.93
CA THR A 200 14.66 18.58 34.23
C THR A 200 15.24 18.69 35.64
N ARG A 201 14.85 17.78 36.53
CA ARG A 201 15.25 17.77 37.95
C ARG A 201 16.43 16.83 38.21
N ALA A 202 17.47 17.35 38.84
CA ALA A 202 18.61 16.58 39.31
C ALA A 202 18.41 16.05 40.74
N ALA A 203 18.95 14.87 41.01
CA ALA A 203 18.93 14.20 42.32
C ALA A 203 20.24 14.38 43.11
N GLY A 204 21.32 14.80 42.46
CA GLY A 204 22.65 15.03 43.06
C GLY A 204 23.60 15.70 42.08
N ALA A 205 24.77 16.15 42.55
CA ALA A 205 25.78 16.79 41.72
C ALA A 205 27.17 16.17 41.95
N ASN A 206 28.00 16.15 40.90
CA ASN A 206 29.42 15.86 40.99
C ASN A 206 30.20 17.16 40.78
N GLU A 207 30.68 17.73 41.87
CA GLU A 207 31.34 19.03 41.89
C GLU A 207 32.86 18.94 41.81
N ASN A 208 33.50 20.08 41.57
CA ASN A 208 34.94 20.25 41.73
C ASN A 208 35.33 20.23 43.22
N LEU A 209 36.58 19.88 43.52
CA LEU A 209 37.13 19.98 44.87
C LEU A 209 36.93 21.38 45.45
N PRO A 210 36.65 21.51 46.77
CA PRO A 210 36.48 22.79 47.44
C PRO A 210 37.56 23.83 47.12
N VAL A 211 38.85 23.45 47.20
CA VAL A 211 39.98 24.35 46.93
C VAL A 211 40.02 24.89 45.50
N ILE A 212 39.52 24.11 44.53
CA ILE A 212 39.45 24.50 43.12
C ILE A 212 38.19 25.33 42.87
N ALA A 213 37.07 24.91 43.45
CA ALA A 213 35.78 25.58 43.29
C ALA A 213 35.81 26.99 43.92
N GLU A 214 36.36 27.16 45.12
CA GLU A 214 36.47 28.47 45.77
C GLU A 214 37.30 29.49 44.95
N ALA A 215 38.21 29.01 44.11
CA ALA A 215 39.06 29.85 43.28
C ALA A 215 38.41 30.27 41.96
N ALA A 216 37.31 29.63 41.54
CA ALA A 216 36.62 29.92 40.29
C ALA A 216 35.38 30.79 40.52
N LEU A 217 35.12 31.72 39.59
CA LEU A 217 33.97 32.63 39.66
C LEU A 217 32.75 32.13 38.88
N ASN A 218 32.95 31.27 37.88
CA ASN A 218 31.92 30.87 36.93
C ASN A 218 31.85 29.34 36.82
N PHE A 219 30.63 28.82 36.82
CA PHE A 219 30.35 27.40 36.70
C PHE A 219 29.25 27.14 35.66
N GLY A 220 29.21 25.93 35.13
CA GLY A 220 28.04 25.46 34.38
C GLY A 220 28.05 23.95 34.22
N PHE A 221 26.87 23.35 34.16
CA PHE A 221 26.76 21.91 34.00
C PHE A 221 26.94 21.49 32.54
N PHE A 222 27.56 20.33 32.27
CA PHE A 222 27.74 19.81 30.90
C PHE A 222 26.89 18.57 30.60
N ASN A 223 25.82 18.36 31.37
CA ASN A 223 24.85 17.28 31.12
C ASN A 223 24.28 17.30 29.69
N ILE A 224 24.45 16.19 28.99
CA ILE A 224 23.81 15.92 27.71
C ILE A 224 22.78 14.81 27.91
N VAL A 225 21.51 15.12 27.61
CA VAL A 225 20.41 14.15 27.63
C VAL A 225 20.04 13.85 26.17
N PRO A 226 20.39 12.66 25.64
CA PRO A 226 20.05 12.30 24.27
C PRO A 226 18.54 12.06 24.11
N ASP A 227 18.03 12.15 22.88
CA ASP A 227 16.64 11.80 22.56
C ASP A 227 16.38 10.32 22.95
N ILE A 228 15.27 10.05 23.63
CA ILE A 228 14.95 8.72 24.19
C ILE A 228 14.68 7.69 23.06
N GLU A 229 14.25 8.18 21.91
CA GLU A 229 13.84 7.38 20.76
C GLU A 229 15.02 6.67 20.09
N ASP A 230 16.17 7.34 19.97
CA ASP A 230 17.31 6.81 19.19
C ASP A 230 18.71 7.17 19.72
N GLY A 231 18.81 7.86 20.86
CA GLY A 231 20.09 8.20 21.48
C GLY A 231 20.88 9.32 20.79
N VAL A 232 20.31 9.98 19.79
CA VAL A 232 20.95 11.11 19.09
C VAL A 232 20.75 12.40 19.89
N VAL A 233 21.79 13.22 19.95
CA VAL A 233 21.78 14.51 20.65
C VAL A 233 21.31 15.59 19.68
N ARG A 234 20.00 15.85 19.63
CA ARG A 234 19.43 16.97 18.87
C ARG A 234 19.11 18.18 19.74
N ARG A 235 18.86 17.91 21.01
CA ARG A 235 18.45 18.89 22.03
C ARG A 235 19.33 18.78 23.25
N VAL A 236 19.52 19.88 23.97
CA VAL A 236 20.33 19.94 25.19
C VAL A 236 19.62 20.79 26.25
N PRO A 237 19.62 20.38 27.54
CA PRO A 237 19.07 21.22 28.60
C PRO A 237 19.98 22.42 28.80
N LEU A 238 19.41 23.62 28.70
CA LEU A 238 20.12 24.85 29.07
C LEU A 238 19.92 25.22 30.54
N ALA A 239 18.90 24.64 31.16
CA ALA A 239 18.51 24.85 32.55
C ALA A 239 18.20 23.50 33.22
N ILE A 240 18.76 23.27 34.41
CA ILE A 240 18.45 22.10 35.26
C ILE A 240 18.11 22.60 36.66
N GLU A 241 17.04 22.06 37.24
CA GLU A 241 16.65 22.32 38.62
C GLU A 241 17.39 21.38 39.57
N TYR A 242 18.03 21.93 40.60
CA TYR A 242 18.64 21.20 41.70
C TYR A 242 18.44 21.97 43.01
N ASP A 243 17.91 21.29 44.03
CA ASP A 243 17.68 21.87 45.37
C ASP A 243 16.89 23.20 45.34
N GLY A 244 15.83 23.26 44.53
CA GLY A 244 14.94 24.43 44.40
C GLY A 244 15.51 25.63 43.63
N SER A 245 16.73 25.52 43.09
CA SER A 245 17.35 26.54 42.24
C SER A 245 17.61 25.99 40.83
N VAL A 246 17.61 26.89 39.84
CA VAL A 246 17.86 26.52 38.44
C VAL A 246 19.27 26.96 38.05
N TYR A 247 20.01 26.07 37.42
CA TYR A 247 21.40 26.26 37.05
C TYR A 247 21.58 26.31 35.53
N PRO A 248 22.55 27.07 35.00
CA PRO A 248 22.82 27.17 33.58
C PRO A 248 23.79 26.08 33.08
N HIS A 249 23.57 25.67 31.84
CA HIS A 249 24.49 24.81 31.11
C HIS A 249 25.82 25.51 30.82
N ILE A 250 26.93 24.78 30.74
CA ILE A 250 28.29 25.30 30.56
C ILE A 250 28.41 26.22 29.34
N SER A 251 27.76 25.87 28.23
CA SER A 251 27.72 26.69 27.01
C SER A 251 27.05 28.05 27.26
N LEU A 252 25.97 28.09 28.04
CA LEU A 252 25.28 29.33 28.38
C LEU A 252 26.12 30.20 29.32
N SER A 253 26.74 29.59 30.34
CA SER A 253 27.70 30.27 31.22
C SER A 253 28.90 30.83 30.43
N THR A 254 29.34 30.12 29.39
CA THR A 254 30.44 30.54 28.49
C THR A 254 30.08 31.77 27.68
N VAL A 255 28.91 31.78 27.06
CA VAL A 255 28.41 32.97 26.36
C VAL A 255 28.25 34.13 27.34
N ARG A 256 27.70 33.87 28.54
CA ARG A 256 27.54 34.88 29.58
C ARG A 256 28.86 35.51 29.99
N ALA A 257 29.89 34.72 30.28
CA ALA A 257 31.21 35.25 30.63
C ALA A 257 31.81 36.04 29.45
N TYR A 258 31.62 35.57 28.21
CA TYR A 258 32.10 36.24 27.01
C TYR A 258 31.45 37.61 26.79
N MET A 259 30.17 37.76 27.15
CA MET A 259 29.42 39.01 27.11
C MET A 259 29.65 39.93 28.32
N GLY A 260 30.54 39.57 29.25
CA GLY A 260 30.84 40.40 30.43
C GLY A 260 29.91 40.16 31.63
N GLY A 261 29.20 39.02 31.68
CA GLY A 261 28.47 38.58 32.87
C GLY A 261 27.02 39.07 33.05
N PRO A 262 26.22 39.38 32.01
CA PRO A 262 24.84 39.85 32.18
C PRO A 262 23.95 38.84 32.93
N PRO A 263 22.82 39.30 33.51
CA PRO A 263 21.90 38.41 34.21
C PRO A 263 21.23 37.43 33.24
N LEU A 264 21.02 36.19 33.72
CA LEU A 264 20.24 35.18 33.00
C LEU A 264 18.78 35.22 33.44
N ILE A 265 17.89 35.19 32.46
CA ILE A 265 16.43 35.24 32.67
C ILE A 265 15.81 33.99 32.07
N ILE A 266 14.96 33.30 32.84
CA ILE A 266 14.09 32.23 32.34
C ILE A 266 12.70 32.82 32.14
N ASN A 267 12.17 32.74 30.92
CA ASN A 267 10.80 33.10 30.62
C ASN A 267 9.92 31.85 30.71
N THR A 268 8.90 31.90 31.56
CA THR A 268 7.97 30.79 31.78
C THR A 268 6.55 31.15 31.37
N ALA A 269 5.81 30.17 30.89
CA ALA A 269 4.40 30.25 30.53
C ALA A 269 3.64 29.08 31.18
N ALA A 270 2.32 29.04 31.04
CA ALA A 270 1.47 27.99 31.62
C ALA A 270 1.83 26.56 31.18
N TYR A 271 2.51 26.41 30.04
CA TYR A 271 2.97 25.12 29.53
C TYR A 271 4.40 24.76 29.97
N GLY A 272 5.17 25.68 30.56
CA GLY A 272 6.56 25.43 30.98
C GLY A 272 7.52 26.57 30.63
N VAL A 273 8.75 26.23 30.24
CA VAL A 273 9.74 27.22 29.77
C VAL A 273 9.42 27.65 28.34
N ASP A 274 9.27 28.95 28.10
CA ASP A 274 9.13 29.52 26.74
C ASP A 274 10.51 29.77 26.11
N SER A 275 11.41 30.35 26.89
CA SER A 275 12.74 30.74 26.41
C SER A 275 13.69 31.08 27.55
N ILE A 276 14.98 31.05 27.22
CA ILE A 276 16.04 31.58 28.07
C ILE A 276 16.57 32.85 27.42
N GLN A 277 16.82 33.88 28.22
CA GLN A 277 17.26 35.18 27.73
C GLN A 277 18.56 35.61 28.40
N ILE A 278 19.46 36.16 27.59
CA ILE A 278 20.69 36.84 28.00
C ILE A 278 20.80 38.18 27.27
N GLU A 279 20.70 39.28 28.02
CA GLU A 279 20.48 40.63 27.45
C GLU A 279 19.35 40.65 26.41
N ASP A 280 19.66 40.95 25.15
CA ASP A 280 18.71 41.00 24.03
C ASP A 280 18.58 39.65 23.30
N LEU A 281 19.42 38.67 23.61
CA LEU A 281 19.40 37.35 22.97
C LEU A 281 18.30 36.48 23.60
N LYS A 282 17.24 36.20 22.82
CA LYS A 282 16.17 35.26 23.19
C LYS A 282 16.49 33.88 22.59
N ILE A 283 16.80 32.90 23.43
CA ILE A 283 17.08 31.52 23.06
C ILE A 283 15.77 30.72 23.14
N PRO A 284 15.24 30.21 22.01
CA PRO A 284 14.04 29.40 22.01
C PRO A 284 14.31 28.04 22.66
N THR A 285 13.42 27.60 23.53
CA THR A 285 13.49 26.30 24.19
C THR A 285 12.19 25.52 24.02
N ASP A 286 12.22 24.23 24.31
CA ASP A 286 11.00 23.48 24.60
C ASP A 286 10.46 23.80 26.01
N GLU A 287 9.29 23.25 26.33
CA GLU A 287 8.60 23.41 27.62
C GLU A 287 9.42 22.99 28.85
N ARG A 288 10.52 22.23 28.67
CA ARG A 288 11.43 21.77 29.73
C ARG A 288 12.74 22.56 29.77
N GLY A 289 12.92 23.54 28.89
CA GLY A 289 14.13 24.35 28.82
C GLY A 289 15.25 23.72 27.97
N HIS A 290 14.94 22.79 27.07
CA HIS A 290 15.92 22.26 26.11
C HIS A 290 16.01 23.13 24.86
N MET A 291 17.22 23.44 24.43
CA MET A 291 17.50 24.10 23.16
C MET A 291 17.75 23.05 22.07
N THR A 292 17.20 23.26 20.88
CA THR A 292 17.51 22.44 19.70
C THR A 292 18.81 22.94 19.05
N ILE A 293 19.72 22.01 18.75
CA ILE A 293 21.06 22.32 18.26
C ILE A 293 21.05 22.39 16.74
N ASN A 294 21.51 23.52 16.21
CA ASN A 294 21.76 23.74 14.80
C ASN A 294 23.23 23.42 14.47
N TYR A 295 23.51 22.13 14.30
CA TYR A 295 24.85 21.62 13.99
C TYR A 295 25.44 22.21 12.71
N ARG A 296 26.68 22.69 12.80
CA ARG A 296 27.42 23.30 11.68
C ARG A 296 27.96 22.27 10.70
N GLY A 297 28.33 21.08 11.16
CA GLY A 297 28.86 20.04 10.30
C GLY A 297 29.29 18.78 11.06
N PRO A 298 30.02 17.87 10.41
CA PRO A 298 30.63 16.71 11.06
C PRO A 298 31.79 17.10 12.00
N ASP A 299 32.42 16.11 12.63
CA ASP A 299 33.61 16.30 13.49
C ASP A 299 34.68 17.20 12.82
N LYS A 300 35.33 18.06 13.61
CA LYS A 300 36.34 19.05 13.19
C LYS A 300 35.79 20.19 12.33
N THR A 301 34.52 20.53 12.51
CA THR A 301 33.96 21.75 11.93
C THR A 301 34.55 22.99 12.61
N PHE A 302 34.75 22.94 13.92
CA PHE A 302 35.42 24.00 14.68
C PHE A 302 36.95 23.82 14.69
N PRO A 303 37.75 24.90 14.76
CA PRO A 303 39.20 24.79 14.84
C PRO A 303 39.66 24.05 16.11
N HIS A 304 40.46 23.01 15.92
CA HIS A 304 41.05 22.21 16.99
C HIS A 304 42.56 22.49 17.11
N TYR A 305 43.02 22.73 18.33
CA TYR A 305 44.42 22.89 18.65
C TYR A 305 44.81 21.95 19.78
N SER A 306 45.84 21.13 19.58
CA SER A 306 46.39 20.27 20.62
C SER A 306 46.81 21.11 21.83
N ILE A 307 46.47 20.67 23.04
CA ILE A 307 46.93 21.35 24.27
C ILE A 307 48.46 21.45 24.32
N ALA A 308 49.18 20.44 23.83
CA ALA A 308 50.63 20.50 23.71
C ALA A 308 51.13 21.66 22.85
N ASP A 309 50.43 21.98 21.77
CA ASP A 309 50.81 23.07 20.87
C ASP A 309 50.54 24.44 21.48
N ILE A 310 49.47 24.56 22.27
CA ILE A 310 49.10 25.77 23.01
C ILE A 310 50.13 26.06 24.09
N VAL A 311 50.45 25.07 24.94
CA VAL A 311 51.41 25.21 26.04
C VAL A 311 52.82 25.51 25.53
N ASN A 312 53.22 24.87 24.42
CA ASN A 312 54.52 25.14 23.79
C ASN A 312 54.57 26.46 23.00
N GLY A 313 53.46 27.21 22.90
CA GLY A 313 53.40 28.48 22.19
C GLY A 313 53.54 28.37 20.66
N THR A 314 53.24 27.20 20.10
CA THR A 314 53.31 26.96 18.64
C THR A 314 52.06 27.43 17.89
N VAL A 315 50.92 27.53 18.60
CA VAL A 315 49.69 28.08 18.02
C VAL A 315 49.82 29.61 17.89
N PRO A 316 49.59 30.19 16.69
CA PRO A 316 49.64 31.63 16.51
C PRO A 316 48.64 32.35 17.44
N ALA A 317 49.09 33.37 18.17
CA ALA A 317 48.25 34.10 19.12
C ALA A 317 46.95 34.65 18.50
N LYS A 318 46.96 35.01 17.21
CA LYS A 318 45.75 35.46 16.48
C LYS A 318 44.61 34.43 16.47
N ASN A 319 44.92 33.14 16.62
CA ASN A 319 43.93 32.06 16.63
C ASN A 319 43.30 31.85 18.02
N LEU A 320 43.87 32.44 19.08
CA LEU A 320 43.41 32.31 20.46
C LEU A 320 42.94 33.65 21.04
N LYS A 321 43.49 34.77 20.56
CA LYS A 321 43.20 36.11 21.07
C LYS A 321 41.73 36.49 20.84
N GLY A 322 41.04 36.86 21.91
CA GLY A 322 39.63 37.26 21.90
C GLY A 322 38.66 36.11 21.65
N LYS A 323 39.13 34.86 21.69
CA LYS A 323 38.34 33.66 21.40
C LYS A 323 37.86 32.98 22.69
N ILE A 324 36.75 32.26 22.56
CA ILE A 324 36.26 31.29 23.53
C ILE A 324 37.03 29.98 23.28
N VAL A 325 37.71 29.49 24.31
CA VAL A 325 38.51 28.27 24.24
C VAL A 325 37.85 27.18 25.07
N LEU A 326 37.37 26.12 24.41
CA LEU A 326 36.80 24.95 25.06
C LEU A 326 37.88 23.91 25.28
N VAL A 327 38.09 23.48 26.52
CA VAL A 327 39.07 22.46 26.89
C VAL A 327 38.34 21.14 27.10
N GLY A 328 38.65 20.13 26.28
CA GLY A 328 37.96 18.85 26.35
C GLY A 328 38.70 17.70 25.65
N ALA A 329 38.25 16.48 25.93
CA ALA A 329 38.83 15.27 25.37
C ALA A 329 38.37 15.01 23.94
N THR A 330 39.32 14.68 23.05
CA THR A 330 39.05 14.32 21.64
C THR A 330 39.83 13.08 21.18
N ALA A 331 40.71 12.52 22.03
CA ALA A 331 41.45 11.27 21.78
C ALA A 331 40.60 10.01 21.99
N VAL A 332 40.68 9.04 21.07
CA VAL A 332 39.70 7.95 20.87
C VAL A 332 39.43 7.10 22.12
N GLY A 333 40.43 6.94 22.98
CA GLY A 333 40.29 6.16 24.22
C GLY A 333 39.64 6.90 25.39
N ILE A 334 39.44 8.22 25.31
CA ILE A 334 39.05 9.05 26.46
C ILE A 334 38.00 10.13 26.14
N TYR A 335 37.62 10.35 24.87
CA TYR A 335 36.57 11.32 24.55
C TYR A 335 35.16 10.75 24.71
N ASP A 336 34.25 11.62 25.16
CA ASP A 336 32.83 11.30 25.30
C ASP A 336 32.16 11.28 23.92
N MET A 337 31.95 10.08 23.38
CA MET A 337 31.31 9.86 22.08
C MET A 337 29.81 10.13 22.16
N ARG A 338 29.34 11.08 21.35
CA ARG A 338 27.92 11.38 21.18
C ARG A 338 27.48 11.08 19.75
N SER A 339 26.26 10.57 19.63
CA SER A 339 25.59 10.45 18.35
C SER A 339 24.91 11.78 18.02
N THR A 340 25.10 12.28 16.81
CA THR A 340 24.56 13.54 16.31
C THR A 340 23.93 13.33 14.94
N PRO A 341 23.12 14.28 14.41
CA PRO A 341 22.56 14.17 13.07
C PRO A 341 23.59 13.91 11.96
N TYR A 342 24.83 14.44 12.09
CA TYR A 342 25.91 14.25 11.11
C TYR A 342 26.75 12.99 11.30
N SER A 343 26.99 12.58 12.55
CA SER A 343 27.93 11.49 12.86
C SER A 343 27.53 10.75 14.14
N PRO A 344 27.59 9.40 14.16
CA PRO A 344 27.37 8.61 15.36
C PRO A 344 28.52 8.70 16.37
N THR A 345 29.69 9.17 15.94
CA THR A 345 30.89 9.35 16.78
C THR A 345 31.32 10.81 16.68
N PHE A 346 30.81 11.64 17.58
CA PHE A 346 31.06 13.08 17.64
C PHE A 346 31.61 13.47 19.01
N PRO A 347 32.68 14.28 19.11
CA PRO A 347 33.22 14.70 20.41
C PRO A 347 32.24 15.57 21.21
N GLY A 348 32.01 15.23 22.49
CA GLY A 348 31.13 16.01 23.39
C GLY A 348 31.47 17.50 23.46
N VAL A 349 32.76 17.84 23.54
CA VAL A 349 33.23 19.24 23.56
C VAL A 349 32.82 20.04 22.32
N GLU A 350 32.70 19.40 21.16
CA GLU A 350 32.27 20.06 19.93
C GLU A 350 30.74 20.28 19.89
N VAL A 351 29.96 19.51 20.67
CA VAL A 351 28.53 19.80 20.90
C VAL A 351 28.41 21.15 21.60
N HIS A 352 29.23 21.41 22.61
CA HIS A 352 29.28 22.71 23.29
C HIS A 352 29.67 23.85 22.36
N ALA A 353 30.57 23.62 21.41
CA ALA A 353 30.94 24.61 20.40
C ALA A 353 29.76 25.00 19.51
N ASN A 354 28.95 24.02 19.06
CA ASN A 354 27.74 24.29 18.28
C ASN A 354 26.72 25.10 19.08
N ILE A 355 26.49 24.77 20.36
CA ILE A 355 25.54 25.50 21.21
C ILE A 355 25.97 26.96 21.39
N ILE A 356 27.25 27.20 21.71
CA ILE A 356 27.78 28.56 21.88
C ILE A 356 27.65 29.35 20.58
N ASP A 357 28.02 28.75 19.45
CA ASP A 357 27.93 29.39 18.14
C ASP A 357 26.49 29.73 17.76
N ASN A 358 25.53 28.84 18.03
CA ASN A 358 24.10 29.10 17.79
C ASN A 358 23.59 30.28 18.62
N ILE A 359 23.99 30.38 19.90
CA ILE A 359 23.59 31.48 20.79
C ILE A 359 24.20 32.80 20.34
N LEU A 360 25.51 32.85 20.07
CA LEU A 360 26.20 34.07 19.66
C LEU A 360 25.65 34.65 18.35
N HIS A 361 25.24 33.80 17.41
CA HIS A 361 24.73 34.22 16.10
C HIS A 361 23.20 34.27 16.01
N SER A 362 22.48 33.96 17.09
CA SER A 362 21.02 33.83 17.10
C SER A 362 20.46 32.93 15.99
N ASP A 363 21.19 31.87 15.60
CA ASP A 363 20.84 30.96 14.51
C ASP A 363 20.31 29.64 15.06
N TYR A 364 19.10 29.70 15.61
CA TYR A 364 18.43 28.61 16.30
C TYR A 364 17.50 27.83 15.38
N ILE A 365 17.46 26.51 15.53
CA ILE A 365 16.33 25.72 15.05
C ILE A 365 15.23 25.79 16.09
N SER A 366 14.03 26.17 15.67
CA SER A 366 12.88 26.30 16.56
C SER A 366 11.65 25.62 15.97
N ARG A 367 10.73 25.23 16.86
CA ARG A 367 9.39 24.77 16.48
C ARG A 367 8.36 25.64 17.20
N PRO A 368 8.01 26.81 16.64
CA PRO A 368 7.03 27.71 17.24
C PRO A 368 5.65 27.07 17.42
N ASP A 369 4.85 27.55 18.37
CA ASP A 369 3.54 26.98 18.71
C ASP A 369 2.56 26.92 17.53
N TRP A 370 2.61 27.91 16.63
CA TRP A 370 1.74 27.95 15.45
C TRP A 370 2.02 26.80 14.48
N VAL A 371 3.20 26.18 14.52
CA VAL A 371 3.56 25.03 13.67
C VAL A 371 2.62 23.86 13.93
N TRP A 372 2.15 23.66 15.17
CA TRP A 372 1.16 22.63 15.47
C TRP A 372 -0.15 22.83 14.69
N ALA A 373 -0.62 24.07 14.61
CA ALA A 373 -1.80 24.42 13.83
C ALA A 373 -1.55 24.29 12.32
N PHE A 374 -0.33 24.63 11.87
CA PHE A 374 0.07 24.48 10.47
C PHE A 374 0.10 23.01 10.04
N ASP A 375 0.74 22.13 10.81
CA ASP A 375 0.81 20.69 10.58
C ASP A 375 -0.62 20.08 10.50
N PHE A 376 -1.49 20.47 11.44
CA PHE A 376 -2.88 20.03 11.44
C PHE A 376 -3.62 20.51 10.18
N LEU A 377 -3.46 21.79 9.82
CA LEU A 377 -4.11 22.38 8.66
C LEU A 377 -3.64 21.75 7.35
N ILE A 378 -2.34 21.48 7.20
CA ILE A 378 -1.82 20.89 5.97
C ILE A 378 -2.32 19.46 5.78
N ILE A 379 -2.41 18.65 6.86
CA ILE A 379 -3.04 17.32 6.83
C ILE A 379 -4.50 17.43 6.41
N LEU A 380 -5.26 18.34 7.03
CA LEU A 380 -6.68 18.53 6.75
C LEU A 380 -6.91 18.96 5.29
N VAL A 381 -6.20 19.99 4.82
CA VAL A 381 -6.38 20.58 3.49
C VAL A 381 -5.97 19.58 2.41
N THR A 382 -4.76 19.01 2.51
CA THR A 382 -4.29 18.05 1.51
C THR A 382 -5.14 16.78 1.51
N GLY A 383 -5.56 16.30 2.68
CA GLY A 383 -6.47 15.18 2.82
C GLY A 383 -7.83 15.42 2.15
N ILE A 384 -8.45 16.60 2.34
CA ILE A 384 -9.70 16.97 1.66
C ILE A 384 -9.50 17.07 0.15
N VAL A 385 -8.46 17.76 -0.31
CA VAL A 385 -8.17 17.97 -1.73
C VAL A 385 -7.96 16.63 -2.43
N LEU A 386 -7.12 15.75 -1.87
CA LEU A 386 -6.86 14.41 -2.43
C LEU A 386 -8.10 13.52 -2.38
N SER A 387 -8.89 13.58 -1.31
CA SER A 387 -10.16 12.84 -1.19
C SER A 387 -11.16 13.21 -2.29
N ILE A 388 -11.14 14.45 -2.77
CA ILE A 388 -12.01 14.92 -3.84
C ILE A 388 -11.39 14.62 -5.22
N ALA A 389 -10.07 14.82 -5.38
CA ALA A 389 -9.38 14.68 -6.66
C ALA A 389 -9.24 13.21 -7.10
N ILE A 390 -8.74 12.34 -6.22
CA ILE A 390 -8.39 10.94 -6.53
C ILE A 390 -9.58 10.14 -7.10
N PRO A 391 -10.82 10.24 -6.54
CA PRO A 391 -11.98 9.53 -7.07
C PRO A 391 -12.30 9.79 -8.55
N ARG A 392 -11.82 10.90 -9.11
CA ARG A 392 -12.10 11.36 -10.49
C ARG A 392 -11.02 10.95 -11.49
N MET A 393 -9.96 10.29 -11.05
CA MET A 393 -8.79 9.97 -11.84
C MET A 393 -8.62 8.45 -11.99
N ARG A 394 -7.89 8.02 -13.02
CA ARG A 394 -7.44 6.62 -13.10
C ARG A 394 -6.40 6.36 -11.99
N PRO A 395 -6.31 5.14 -11.44
CA PRO A 395 -5.40 4.79 -10.35
C PRO A 395 -3.95 5.27 -10.56
N LEU A 396 -3.39 5.06 -11.75
CA LEU A 396 -2.01 5.48 -12.05
C LEU A 396 -1.81 7.00 -11.89
N TYR A 397 -2.73 7.82 -12.41
CA TYR A 397 -2.62 9.27 -12.30
C TYR A 397 -2.88 9.76 -10.88
N ALA A 398 -3.74 9.07 -10.12
CA ALA A 398 -3.93 9.37 -8.70
C ALA A 398 -2.65 9.12 -7.89
N THR A 399 -1.97 7.99 -8.11
CA THR A 399 -0.68 7.70 -7.46
C THR A 399 0.39 8.71 -7.83
N LEU A 400 0.50 9.08 -9.12
CA LEU A 400 1.46 10.09 -9.58
C LEU A 400 1.18 11.47 -8.97
N LEU A 401 -0.10 11.88 -8.86
CA LEU A 401 -0.49 13.12 -8.21
C LEU A 401 -0.10 13.12 -6.73
N THR A 402 -0.40 12.06 -5.98
CA THR A 402 -0.02 11.95 -4.57
C THR A 402 1.49 12.02 -4.40
N ALA A 403 2.26 11.30 -5.22
CA ALA A 403 3.72 11.34 -5.19
C ALA A 403 4.25 12.75 -5.49
N ALA A 404 3.72 13.42 -6.50
CA ALA A 404 4.13 14.78 -6.86
C ALA A 404 3.84 15.79 -5.74
N VAL A 405 2.64 15.74 -5.13
CA VAL A 405 2.29 16.62 -4.00
C VAL A 405 3.16 16.34 -2.79
N GLY A 406 3.42 15.08 -2.46
CA GLY A 406 4.30 14.69 -1.36
C GLY A 406 5.74 15.17 -1.56
N LEU A 407 6.31 14.99 -2.76
CA LEU A 407 7.67 15.45 -3.08
C LEU A 407 7.79 16.98 -3.04
N VAL A 408 6.79 17.69 -3.55
CA VAL A 408 6.75 19.16 -3.47
C VAL A 408 6.67 19.61 -2.01
N PHE A 409 5.87 18.93 -1.19
CA PHE A 409 5.77 19.24 0.23
C PHE A 409 7.10 19.02 0.98
N ILE A 410 7.76 17.88 0.78
CA ILE A 410 9.09 17.59 1.35
C ILE A 410 10.12 18.64 0.93
N PHE A 411 10.13 18.99 -0.36
CA PHE A 411 11.04 20.02 -0.88
C PHE A 411 10.78 21.40 -0.26
N ILE A 412 9.52 21.81 -0.11
CA ILE A 412 9.16 23.07 0.56
C ILE A 412 9.56 23.02 2.03
N ASN A 413 9.37 21.89 2.72
CA ASN A 413 9.77 21.75 4.11
C ASN A 413 11.29 21.89 4.29
N ASP A 414 12.07 21.27 3.39
CA ASP A 414 13.52 21.41 3.38
C ASP A 414 13.98 22.87 3.18
N LEU A 415 13.31 23.62 2.29
CA LEU A 415 13.54 25.06 2.14
C LEU A 415 13.18 25.84 3.41
N ILE A 416 12.08 25.48 4.09
CA ILE A 416 11.65 26.14 5.33
C ILE A 416 12.69 25.94 6.43
N PHE A 417 13.14 24.70 6.60
CA PHE A 417 14.17 24.34 7.56
C PHE A 417 15.49 25.07 7.28
N ASN A 418 15.91 25.10 6.01
CA ASN A 418 17.20 25.65 5.63
C ASN A 418 17.25 27.18 5.63
N HIS A 419 16.14 27.87 5.33
CA HIS A 419 16.10 29.33 5.24
C HIS A 419 15.57 30.00 6.52
N TRP A 420 14.51 29.45 7.12
CA TRP A 420 13.88 30.05 8.31
C TRP A 420 14.20 29.31 9.61
N ARG A 421 14.91 28.17 9.56
CA ARG A 421 15.26 27.36 10.74
C ARG A 421 14.03 26.91 11.55
N ILE A 422 12.91 26.71 10.87
CA ILE A 422 11.67 26.22 11.47
C ILE A 422 11.56 24.73 11.16
N TRP A 423 11.39 23.92 12.20
CA TRP A 423 11.08 22.51 12.05
C TRP A 423 9.58 22.29 11.95
N VAL A 424 9.11 21.86 10.78
CA VAL A 424 7.72 21.48 10.49
C VAL A 424 7.65 19.97 10.29
N ALA A 425 6.57 19.33 10.77
CA ALA A 425 6.46 17.88 10.70
C ALA A 425 6.28 17.40 9.25
N GLU A 426 7.13 16.48 8.79
CA GLU A 426 7.05 15.97 7.41
C GLU A 426 6.30 14.63 7.31
N VAL A 427 6.49 13.76 8.29
CA VAL A 427 6.07 12.35 8.21
C VAL A 427 4.55 12.25 8.28
N TYR A 428 3.91 13.00 9.18
CA TYR A 428 2.47 12.91 9.38
C TYR A 428 1.66 13.38 8.16
N PRO A 429 1.94 14.56 7.54
CA PRO A 429 1.27 14.95 6.30
C PRO A 429 1.50 13.96 5.17
N VAL A 430 2.74 13.53 4.93
CA VAL A 430 3.05 12.60 3.84
C VAL A 430 2.35 11.25 4.04
N LEU A 431 2.39 10.70 5.26
CA LEU A 431 1.71 9.44 5.59
C LEU A 431 0.19 9.56 5.44
N SER A 432 -0.40 10.69 5.83
CA SER A 432 -1.83 10.95 5.62
C SER A 432 -2.20 10.98 4.14
N MET A 433 -1.41 11.67 3.30
CA MET A 433 -1.60 11.70 1.84
C MET A 433 -1.52 10.29 1.23
N LEU A 434 -0.54 9.49 1.66
CA LEU A 434 -0.39 8.10 1.22
C LEU A 434 -1.57 7.23 1.68
N LEU A 435 -2.03 7.38 2.91
CA LEU A 435 -3.17 6.65 3.45
C LEU A 435 -4.47 6.98 2.69
N VAL A 436 -4.73 8.26 2.41
CA VAL A 436 -5.87 8.70 1.58
C VAL A 436 -5.76 8.08 0.19
N SER A 437 -4.59 8.15 -0.44
CA SER A 437 -4.38 7.59 -1.77
C SER A 437 -4.59 6.08 -1.80
N ALA A 438 -3.97 5.34 -0.88
CA ALA A 438 -4.08 3.88 -0.80
C ALA A 438 -5.53 3.42 -0.57
N THR A 439 -6.22 4.03 0.39
CA THR A 439 -7.60 3.64 0.74
C THR A 439 -8.61 3.94 -0.37
N VAL A 440 -8.54 5.14 -0.96
CA VAL A 440 -9.46 5.54 -2.04
C VAL A 440 -9.20 4.72 -3.30
N THR A 441 -7.93 4.52 -3.69
CA THR A 441 -7.59 3.76 -4.90
C THR A 441 -7.95 2.29 -4.75
N THR A 442 -7.74 1.70 -3.57
CA THR A 442 -8.19 0.34 -3.26
C THR A 442 -9.71 0.22 -3.35
N PHE A 443 -10.45 1.18 -2.80
CA PHE A 443 -11.90 1.18 -2.89
C PHE A 443 -12.41 1.31 -4.33
N GLN A 444 -11.79 2.18 -5.15
CA GLN A 444 -12.11 2.29 -6.57
C GLN A 444 -11.86 0.96 -7.28
N PHE A 445 -10.71 0.33 -7.05
CA PHE A 445 -10.36 -0.95 -7.66
C PHE A 445 -11.37 -2.05 -7.30
N MET A 446 -11.73 -2.18 -6.02
CA MET A 446 -12.72 -3.14 -5.55
C MET A 446 -14.10 -2.90 -6.19
N THR A 447 -14.50 -1.63 -6.32
CA THR A 447 -15.80 -1.26 -6.90
C THR A 447 -15.83 -1.57 -8.40
N GLU A 448 -14.74 -1.28 -9.11
CA GLU A 448 -14.59 -1.55 -10.55
C GLU A 448 -14.58 -3.07 -10.81
N GLU A 449 -13.86 -3.84 -9.99
CA GLU A 449 -13.87 -5.30 -10.08
C GLU A 449 -15.26 -5.88 -9.84
N LYS A 450 -15.97 -5.41 -8.81
CA LYS A 450 -17.33 -5.89 -8.51
C LYS A 450 -18.27 -5.65 -9.69
N ARG A 451 -18.24 -4.44 -10.27
CA ARG A 451 -19.03 -4.10 -11.45
C ARG A 451 -18.69 -4.99 -12.65
N ARG A 452 -17.40 -5.28 -12.85
CA ARG A 452 -16.93 -6.17 -13.93
C ARG A 452 -17.43 -7.61 -13.72
N ARG A 453 -17.43 -8.12 -12.49
CA ARG A 453 -17.97 -9.45 -12.15
C ARG A 453 -19.48 -9.52 -12.32
N GLU A 454 -20.22 -8.50 -11.89
CA GLU A 454 -21.67 -8.41 -12.08
C GLU A 454 -22.05 -8.44 -13.57
N ILE A 455 -21.36 -7.65 -14.40
CA ILE A 455 -21.54 -7.65 -15.85
C ILE A 455 -21.25 -9.04 -16.43
N LYS A 456 -20.11 -9.65 -16.07
CA LYS A 456 -19.74 -11.00 -16.55
C LYS A 456 -20.79 -12.04 -16.15
N SER A 457 -21.26 -12.01 -14.91
CA SER A 457 -22.26 -12.95 -14.40
C SER A 457 -23.60 -12.81 -15.10
N ALA A 458 -24.03 -11.58 -15.42
CA ALA A 458 -25.27 -11.35 -16.16
C ALA A 458 -25.20 -11.92 -17.58
N PHE A 459 -24.06 -11.80 -18.26
CA PHE A 459 -23.90 -12.31 -19.62
C PHE A 459 -23.73 -13.83 -19.70
N SER A 460 -23.13 -14.48 -18.70
CA SER A 460 -22.98 -15.95 -18.66
C SER A 460 -24.31 -16.71 -18.63
N GLN A 461 -25.43 -16.05 -18.36
CA GLN A 461 -26.75 -16.66 -18.40
C GLN A 461 -27.30 -16.85 -19.82
N TYR A 462 -26.73 -16.17 -20.81
CA TYR A 462 -27.27 -16.13 -22.19
C TYR A 462 -26.31 -16.73 -23.23
N VAL A 463 -25.01 -16.80 -22.93
CA VAL A 463 -23.99 -17.23 -23.87
C VAL A 463 -22.88 -18.03 -23.18
N SER A 464 -22.18 -18.89 -23.92
CA SER A 464 -21.11 -19.72 -23.36
C SER A 464 -19.99 -18.87 -22.72
N PRO A 465 -19.25 -19.39 -21.72
CA PRO A 465 -18.18 -18.63 -21.05
C PRO A 465 -17.11 -18.10 -22.01
N THR A 466 -16.80 -18.86 -23.07
CA THR A 466 -15.90 -18.46 -24.15
C THR A 466 -16.43 -17.22 -24.88
N LEU A 467 -17.75 -17.20 -25.13
CA LEU A 467 -18.45 -16.12 -25.81
C LEU A 467 -18.58 -14.86 -24.96
N VAL A 468 -18.87 -14.98 -23.66
CA VAL A 468 -18.85 -13.85 -22.70
C VAL A 468 -17.50 -13.15 -22.72
N ASN A 469 -16.40 -13.92 -22.65
CA ASN A 469 -15.05 -13.35 -22.63
C ASN A 469 -14.70 -12.60 -23.92
N GLN A 470 -15.24 -13.04 -25.07
CA GLN A 470 -15.03 -12.35 -26.35
C GLN A 470 -15.93 -11.11 -26.50
N LEU A 471 -17.18 -11.15 -26.04
CA LEU A 471 -18.08 -9.99 -26.01
C LEU A 471 -17.55 -8.88 -25.07
N MET A 472 -16.95 -9.27 -23.94
CA MET A 472 -16.27 -8.31 -23.04
C MET A 472 -15.07 -7.62 -23.69
N LYS A 473 -14.41 -8.27 -24.67
CA LYS A 473 -13.30 -7.66 -25.44
C LYS A 473 -13.79 -6.75 -26.55
N ASN A 474 -14.92 -7.08 -27.20
CA ASN A 474 -15.50 -6.29 -28.28
C ASN A 474 -17.01 -6.03 -28.07
N PRO A 475 -17.38 -5.01 -27.27
CA PRO A 475 -18.78 -4.68 -27.00
C PRO A 475 -19.58 -4.25 -28.24
N LYS A 476 -18.91 -3.86 -29.33
CA LYS A 476 -19.54 -3.43 -30.58
C LYS A 476 -20.32 -4.53 -31.30
N LEU A 477 -20.07 -5.80 -30.98
CA LEU A 477 -20.86 -6.95 -31.47
C LEU A 477 -22.32 -6.93 -30.95
N LEU A 478 -22.63 -6.05 -30.00
CA LEU A 478 -23.95 -5.90 -29.37
C LEU A 478 -24.68 -4.61 -29.80
N ALA A 479 -24.24 -3.92 -30.85
CA ALA A 479 -24.96 -2.75 -31.34
C ALA A 479 -26.38 -3.13 -31.83
N LEU A 480 -27.34 -2.21 -31.71
CA LEU A 480 -28.67 -2.36 -32.32
C LEU A 480 -28.52 -2.41 -33.84
N GLY A 481 -29.23 -3.36 -34.46
CA GLY A 481 -29.06 -3.71 -35.87
C GLY A 481 -28.86 -5.22 -36.01
N GLY A 482 -29.02 -5.71 -37.22
CA GLY A 482 -28.73 -7.09 -37.56
C GLY A 482 -27.82 -7.15 -38.77
N GLU A 483 -26.99 -8.19 -38.81
CA GLU A 483 -26.20 -8.53 -39.98
C GLU A 483 -26.82 -9.74 -40.68
N GLU A 484 -26.83 -9.73 -42.01
CA GLU A 484 -27.21 -10.91 -42.78
C GLU A 484 -26.04 -11.91 -42.70
N ARG A 485 -26.28 -13.06 -42.07
CA ARG A 485 -25.28 -14.12 -41.92
C ARG A 485 -25.87 -15.46 -42.31
N ARG A 486 -25.05 -16.31 -42.95
CA ARG A 486 -25.37 -17.73 -43.11
C ARG A 486 -25.20 -18.43 -41.77
N LEU A 487 -26.24 -19.01 -41.21
CA LEU A 487 -26.21 -19.64 -39.89
C LEU A 487 -26.98 -20.96 -39.91
N THR A 488 -26.83 -21.77 -38.85
CA THR A 488 -27.64 -22.99 -38.67
C THR A 488 -28.51 -22.81 -37.44
N VAL A 489 -29.80 -23.09 -37.57
CA VAL A 489 -30.76 -23.08 -36.46
C VAL A 489 -31.21 -24.50 -36.14
N ILE A 490 -31.43 -24.77 -34.86
CA ILE A 490 -32.14 -25.94 -34.36
C ILE A 490 -33.44 -25.49 -33.69
N PHE A 491 -34.52 -26.21 -33.99
CA PHE A 491 -35.74 -26.22 -33.21
C PHE A 491 -35.92 -27.62 -32.66
N SER A 492 -36.14 -27.74 -31.35
CA SER A 492 -36.41 -29.01 -30.68
C SER A 492 -37.67 -28.88 -29.86
N ASP A 493 -38.62 -29.80 -29.99
CA ASP A 493 -39.88 -29.78 -29.24
C ASP A 493 -40.24 -31.16 -28.68
N ILE A 494 -40.95 -31.22 -27.54
CA ILE A 494 -41.36 -32.48 -26.93
C ILE A 494 -42.64 -33.00 -27.59
N ARG A 495 -42.61 -34.23 -28.07
CA ARG A 495 -43.76 -34.84 -28.74
C ARG A 495 -44.88 -35.12 -27.76
N GLY A 496 -46.05 -34.57 -28.05
CA GLY A 496 -47.25 -34.80 -27.23
C GLY A 496 -47.17 -34.12 -25.87
N PHE A 497 -46.37 -33.05 -25.74
CA PHE A 497 -46.20 -32.34 -24.48
C PHE A 497 -47.49 -31.84 -23.85
N THR A 498 -48.46 -31.36 -24.63
CA THR A 498 -49.78 -30.95 -24.10
C THR A 498 -50.41 -32.08 -23.29
N THR A 499 -50.48 -33.29 -23.85
CA THR A 499 -51.01 -34.48 -23.18
C THR A 499 -50.16 -34.90 -21.98
N LEU A 500 -48.84 -34.74 -22.05
CA LEU A 500 -47.93 -34.99 -20.94
C LEU A 500 -48.16 -34.01 -19.78
N SER A 501 -48.35 -32.73 -20.09
CA SER A 501 -48.52 -31.63 -19.14
C SER A 501 -49.85 -31.69 -18.40
N GLU A 502 -50.94 -32.10 -19.08
CA GLU A 502 -52.26 -32.32 -18.47
C GLU A 502 -52.24 -33.46 -17.44
N GLY A 503 -51.34 -34.43 -17.59
CA GLY A 503 -51.22 -35.57 -16.69
C GLY A 503 -50.36 -35.33 -15.43
N LEU A 504 -49.70 -34.18 -15.32
CA LEU A 504 -48.73 -33.89 -14.25
C LEU A 504 -49.19 -32.74 -13.34
N LYS A 505 -48.82 -32.81 -12.05
CA LYS A 505 -48.99 -31.68 -11.12
C LYS A 505 -48.04 -30.52 -11.49
N PRO A 506 -48.38 -29.25 -11.24
CA PRO A 506 -47.55 -28.09 -11.62
C PRO A 506 -46.09 -28.18 -11.19
N ASP A 507 -45.81 -28.57 -9.94
CA ASP A 507 -44.42 -28.68 -9.44
C ASP A 507 -43.63 -29.80 -10.13
N ALA A 508 -44.30 -30.92 -10.44
CA ALA A 508 -43.70 -32.05 -11.14
C ALA A 508 -43.44 -31.70 -12.62
N LEU A 509 -44.32 -30.91 -13.24
CA LEU A 509 -44.16 -30.40 -14.60
C LEU A 509 -42.98 -29.42 -14.70
N VAL A 510 -42.87 -28.48 -13.77
CA VAL A 510 -41.73 -27.53 -13.71
C VAL A 510 -40.42 -28.30 -13.49
N LYS A 511 -40.41 -29.30 -12.60
CA LYS A 511 -39.24 -30.15 -12.40
C LYS A 511 -38.87 -30.91 -13.67
N LEU A 512 -39.84 -31.54 -14.34
CA LEU A 512 -39.60 -32.27 -15.59
C LEU A 512 -39.04 -31.36 -16.68
N ILE A 513 -39.62 -30.16 -16.87
CA ILE A 513 -39.13 -29.18 -17.83
C ILE A 513 -37.68 -28.82 -17.51
N ASN A 514 -37.34 -28.51 -16.25
CA ASN A 514 -35.97 -28.17 -15.89
C ASN A 514 -34.99 -29.35 -16.06
N ASP A 515 -35.41 -30.56 -15.69
CA ASP A 515 -34.63 -31.79 -15.82
C ASP A 515 -34.38 -32.16 -17.29
N TYR A 516 -35.28 -31.74 -18.20
CA TYR A 516 -35.10 -31.87 -19.65
C TYR A 516 -34.29 -30.71 -20.24
N LEU A 517 -34.70 -29.46 -20.02
CA LEU A 517 -34.08 -28.29 -20.66
C LEU A 517 -32.62 -28.11 -20.25
N THR A 518 -32.26 -28.35 -18.97
CA THR A 518 -30.90 -28.13 -18.46
C THR A 518 -29.84 -28.94 -19.24
N PRO A 519 -29.92 -30.29 -19.31
CA PRO A 519 -28.91 -31.07 -20.03
C PRO A 519 -28.93 -30.81 -21.54
N MET A 520 -30.08 -30.47 -22.13
CA MET A 520 -30.15 -30.09 -23.55
C MET A 520 -29.44 -28.77 -23.83
N THR A 521 -29.65 -27.78 -22.97
CA THR A 521 -28.96 -26.49 -22.98
C THR A 521 -27.45 -26.66 -22.80
N ASP A 522 -27.02 -27.51 -21.89
CA ASP A 522 -25.60 -27.79 -21.67
C ASP A 522 -24.94 -28.37 -22.94
N LEU A 523 -25.63 -29.25 -23.67
CA LEU A 523 -25.13 -29.81 -24.94
C LEU A 523 -25.04 -28.75 -26.05
N ILE A 524 -26.01 -27.85 -26.14
CA ILE A 524 -25.98 -26.72 -27.07
C ILE A 524 -24.77 -25.83 -26.74
N MET A 525 -24.60 -25.43 -25.48
CA MET A 525 -23.50 -24.57 -25.05
C MET A 525 -22.13 -25.25 -25.18
N LYS A 526 -22.04 -26.56 -24.91
CA LYS A 526 -20.82 -27.37 -25.08
C LYS A 526 -20.36 -27.42 -26.53
N ASN A 527 -21.30 -27.41 -27.47
CA ASN A 527 -21.03 -27.36 -28.90
C ASN A 527 -21.05 -25.92 -29.44
N ASP A 528 -20.75 -24.93 -28.59
CA ASP A 528 -20.69 -23.50 -28.92
C ASP A 528 -21.94 -22.93 -29.63
N GLY A 529 -23.11 -23.51 -29.37
CA GLY A 529 -24.39 -22.97 -29.81
C GLY A 529 -24.82 -21.78 -28.94
N THR A 530 -25.56 -20.86 -29.55
CA THR A 530 -26.19 -19.72 -28.87
C THR A 530 -27.67 -20.03 -28.68
N ILE A 531 -28.14 -20.01 -27.43
CA ILE A 531 -29.56 -20.20 -27.11
C ILE A 531 -30.27 -18.90 -27.38
N ASP A 532 -31.29 -18.95 -28.23
CA ASP A 532 -32.13 -17.79 -28.53
C ASP A 532 -33.21 -17.65 -27.45
N LYS A 533 -34.07 -18.67 -27.32
CA LYS A 533 -35.14 -18.70 -26.33
C LYS A 533 -35.72 -20.08 -26.09
N TYR A 534 -36.42 -20.21 -24.96
CA TYR A 534 -37.34 -21.31 -24.68
C TYR A 534 -38.77 -20.88 -25.04
N MET A 535 -39.52 -21.73 -25.71
CA MET A 535 -40.92 -21.51 -26.08
C MET A 535 -41.79 -22.63 -25.48
N GLY A 536 -42.05 -22.56 -24.17
CA GLY A 536 -42.65 -23.68 -23.44
C GLY A 536 -41.63 -24.80 -23.27
N ASP A 537 -41.90 -25.94 -23.88
CA ASP A 537 -41.03 -27.13 -23.95
C ASP A 537 -40.08 -27.12 -25.15
N ALA A 538 -40.27 -26.19 -26.09
CA ALA A 538 -39.42 -26.06 -27.26
C ALA A 538 -38.14 -25.25 -26.99
N ILE A 539 -37.01 -25.71 -27.56
CA ILE A 539 -35.72 -25.03 -27.54
C ILE A 539 -35.42 -24.49 -28.94
N MET A 540 -35.09 -23.19 -29.01
CA MET A 540 -34.53 -22.56 -30.19
C MET A 540 -33.09 -22.12 -29.94
N ALA A 541 -32.17 -22.62 -30.75
CA ALA A 541 -30.76 -22.24 -30.69
C ALA A 541 -30.15 -22.15 -32.10
N PHE A 542 -29.04 -21.43 -32.23
CA PHE A 542 -28.35 -21.25 -33.50
C PHE A 542 -26.83 -21.23 -33.35
N TRP A 543 -26.15 -21.49 -34.46
CA TRP A 543 -24.69 -21.49 -34.59
C TRP A 543 -24.25 -20.51 -35.67
N ASN A 544 -22.99 -20.14 -35.65
CA ASN A 544 -22.34 -19.13 -36.49
C ASN A 544 -22.71 -17.68 -36.12
N ALA A 545 -23.16 -17.41 -34.89
CA ALA A 545 -23.31 -16.04 -34.40
C ALA A 545 -23.29 -16.00 -32.86
N PRO A 546 -22.70 -14.95 -32.23
CA PRO A 546 -22.06 -13.77 -32.82
C PRO A 546 -20.65 -14.02 -33.37
N LEU A 547 -20.11 -15.23 -33.25
CA LEU A 547 -18.78 -15.60 -33.76
C LEU A 547 -18.86 -16.46 -35.03
N ASP A 548 -17.83 -16.35 -35.86
CA ASP A 548 -17.67 -17.21 -37.03
C ASP A 548 -17.28 -18.64 -36.62
N GLN A 549 -18.09 -19.59 -37.07
CA GLN A 549 -18.00 -21.03 -36.85
C GLN A 549 -18.17 -21.73 -38.21
N PRO A 550 -17.09 -21.94 -38.98
CA PRO A 550 -17.19 -22.51 -40.34
C PRO A 550 -17.91 -23.87 -40.40
N GLU A 551 -17.81 -24.67 -39.35
CA GLU A 551 -18.40 -26.01 -39.26
C GLU A 551 -19.80 -26.03 -38.61
N HIS A 552 -20.45 -24.86 -38.52
CA HIS A 552 -21.74 -24.68 -37.83
C HIS A 552 -22.86 -25.68 -38.22
N PRO A 553 -23.00 -26.15 -39.47
CA PRO A 553 -24.02 -27.15 -39.79
C PRO A 553 -23.72 -28.51 -39.14
N LYS A 554 -22.44 -28.92 -39.11
CA LYS A 554 -22.03 -30.17 -38.49
C LYS A 554 -22.16 -30.09 -36.97
N MET A 555 -21.80 -28.96 -36.36
CA MET A 555 -21.95 -28.72 -34.93
C MET A 555 -23.41 -28.91 -34.49
N ALA A 556 -24.36 -28.28 -35.18
CA ALA A 556 -25.79 -28.45 -34.91
C ALA A 556 -26.26 -29.91 -35.07
N CYS A 557 -25.81 -30.61 -36.12
CA CYS A 557 -26.14 -32.03 -36.33
C CYS A 557 -25.57 -32.95 -35.23
N ARG A 558 -24.33 -32.71 -34.77
CA ARG A 558 -23.75 -33.44 -33.63
C ARG A 558 -24.56 -33.19 -32.37
N THR A 559 -24.90 -31.93 -32.09
CA THR A 559 -25.73 -31.56 -30.93
C THR A 559 -27.08 -32.26 -30.98
N ALA A 560 -27.76 -32.31 -32.11
CA ALA A 560 -29.04 -33.00 -32.24
C ALA A 560 -28.94 -34.51 -31.93
N LEU A 561 -27.89 -35.18 -32.41
CA LEU A 561 -27.65 -36.60 -32.10
C LEU A 561 -27.30 -36.80 -30.62
N GLU A 562 -26.51 -35.90 -30.02
CA GLU A 562 -26.20 -35.92 -28.59
C GLU A 562 -27.45 -35.67 -27.74
N MET A 563 -28.37 -34.79 -28.16
CA MET A 563 -29.65 -34.54 -27.49
C MET A 563 -30.51 -35.79 -27.46
N LEU A 564 -30.64 -36.53 -28.58
CA LEU A 564 -31.38 -37.80 -28.61
C LEU A 564 -30.75 -38.84 -27.69
N LYS A 565 -29.42 -39.01 -27.76
CA LYS A 565 -28.71 -39.92 -26.87
C LYS A 565 -28.93 -39.54 -25.40
N LYS A 566 -28.90 -38.25 -25.08
CA LYS A 566 -29.10 -37.76 -23.72
C LYS A 566 -30.52 -37.98 -23.23
N LEU A 567 -31.50 -37.82 -24.11
CA LEU A 567 -32.91 -38.13 -23.83
C LEU A 567 -33.09 -39.61 -23.47
N ASP A 568 -32.45 -40.52 -24.21
CA ASP A 568 -32.47 -41.95 -23.92
C ASP A 568 -31.80 -42.28 -22.58
N GLU A 569 -30.71 -41.58 -22.21
CA GLU A 569 -30.06 -41.73 -20.91
C GLU A 569 -30.93 -41.26 -19.75
N LEU A 570 -31.76 -40.22 -19.96
CA LEU A 570 -32.64 -39.64 -18.92
C LEU A 570 -33.98 -40.38 -18.80
N SER A 571 -34.42 -41.05 -19.86
CA SER A 571 -35.71 -41.74 -19.92
C SER A 571 -35.93 -42.73 -18.76
N PRO A 572 -34.97 -43.60 -18.37
CA PRO A 572 -35.16 -44.54 -17.25
C PRO A 572 -35.38 -43.84 -15.90
N VAL A 573 -34.79 -42.66 -15.70
CA VAL A 573 -34.95 -41.86 -14.46
C VAL A 573 -36.37 -41.34 -14.34
N TRP A 574 -36.94 -40.86 -15.45
CA TRP A 574 -38.32 -40.38 -15.50
C TRP A 574 -39.33 -41.53 -15.43
N GLU A 575 -39.06 -42.67 -16.07
CA GLU A 575 -39.87 -43.88 -15.96
C GLU A 575 -39.97 -44.39 -14.53
N ALA A 576 -38.86 -44.40 -13.78
CA ALA A 576 -38.85 -44.74 -12.35
C ALA A 576 -39.67 -43.76 -11.50
N ALA A 577 -39.83 -42.51 -11.95
CA ALA A 577 -40.67 -41.50 -11.34
C ALA A 577 -42.14 -41.53 -11.80
N GLY A 578 -42.52 -42.54 -12.60
CA GLY A 578 -43.89 -42.72 -13.11
C GLY A 578 -44.25 -41.84 -14.31
N ILE A 579 -43.27 -41.18 -14.94
CA ILE A 579 -43.45 -40.35 -16.14
C ILE A 579 -43.27 -41.26 -17.37
N LYS A 580 -44.25 -41.24 -18.28
CA LYS A 580 -44.16 -42.03 -19.51
C LYS A 580 -43.01 -41.53 -20.38
N LYS A 581 -42.29 -42.45 -21.02
CA LYS A 581 -41.29 -42.10 -22.04
C LYS A 581 -41.93 -41.23 -23.12
N PHE A 582 -41.24 -40.14 -23.46
CA PHE A 582 -41.59 -39.25 -24.56
C PHE A 582 -40.38 -39.08 -25.48
N ASP A 583 -40.64 -38.64 -26.69
CA ASP A 583 -39.63 -38.36 -27.70
C ASP A 583 -39.60 -36.87 -28.04
N ILE A 584 -38.53 -36.45 -28.71
CA ILE A 584 -38.40 -35.08 -29.23
C ILE A 584 -38.38 -35.09 -30.76
N GLY A 585 -38.94 -34.04 -31.35
CA GLY A 585 -38.76 -33.69 -32.75
C GLY A 585 -37.68 -32.61 -32.86
N ILE A 586 -36.80 -32.74 -33.85
CA ILE A 586 -35.74 -31.77 -34.11
C ILE A 586 -35.76 -31.36 -35.59
N GLY A 587 -35.85 -30.06 -35.85
CA GLY A 587 -35.70 -29.46 -37.17
C GLY A 587 -34.40 -28.66 -37.25
N ILE A 588 -33.55 -28.97 -38.23
CA ILE A 588 -32.29 -28.24 -38.46
C ILE A 588 -32.30 -27.61 -39.84
N SER A 589 -31.97 -26.31 -39.93
CA SER A 589 -31.95 -25.58 -41.19
C SER A 589 -30.75 -24.65 -41.27
N THR A 590 -30.03 -24.67 -42.39
CA THR A 590 -28.83 -23.85 -42.65
C THR A 590 -29.06 -22.88 -43.79
N GLY A 591 -28.86 -21.58 -43.58
CA GLY A 591 -29.12 -20.61 -44.63
C GLY A 591 -28.90 -19.18 -44.16
N ARG A 592 -29.16 -18.21 -45.05
CA ARG A 592 -29.00 -16.80 -44.71
C ARG A 592 -30.18 -16.33 -43.86
N ALA A 593 -29.87 -15.70 -42.74
CA ALA A 593 -30.82 -15.08 -41.84
C ALA A 593 -30.20 -13.79 -41.30
N ILE A 594 -31.04 -12.89 -40.80
CA ILE A 594 -30.60 -11.68 -40.10
C ILE A 594 -30.41 -12.06 -38.63
N VAL A 595 -29.22 -11.82 -38.09
CA VAL A 595 -28.91 -12.02 -36.67
C VAL A 595 -28.56 -10.69 -36.03
N GLY A 596 -29.08 -10.43 -34.84
CA GLY A 596 -28.75 -9.21 -34.10
C GLY A 596 -29.70 -8.92 -32.94
N ASN A 597 -29.55 -7.73 -32.35
CA ASN A 597 -30.43 -7.26 -31.29
C ASN A 597 -31.74 -6.74 -31.89
N MET A 598 -32.84 -7.46 -31.66
CA MET A 598 -34.17 -7.15 -32.19
C MET A 598 -35.16 -6.87 -31.05
N GLY A 599 -36.04 -5.89 -31.24
CA GLY A 599 -37.06 -5.51 -30.26
C GLY A 599 -37.23 -4.00 -30.14
N SER A 600 -37.65 -3.54 -28.98
CA SER A 600 -37.79 -2.12 -28.66
C SER A 600 -36.54 -1.58 -27.95
N ASN A 601 -36.38 -0.26 -27.90
CA ASN A 601 -35.30 0.39 -27.17
C ASN A 601 -35.27 0.06 -25.66
N GLN A 602 -36.38 -0.43 -25.10
CA GLN A 602 -36.50 -0.80 -23.68
C GLN A 602 -36.37 -2.30 -23.44
N ARG A 603 -36.56 -3.12 -24.48
CA ARG A 603 -36.52 -4.58 -24.41
C ARG A 603 -36.18 -5.14 -25.79
N PHE A 604 -34.98 -5.69 -25.92
CA PHE A 604 -34.47 -6.33 -27.13
C PHE A 604 -33.82 -7.66 -26.76
N ASP A 605 -33.92 -8.63 -27.66
CA ASP A 605 -33.30 -9.95 -27.55
C ASP A 605 -32.29 -10.11 -28.69
N TYR A 606 -31.14 -10.74 -28.41
CA TYR A 606 -30.20 -11.13 -29.46
C TYR A 606 -30.70 -12.39 -30.14
N THR A 607 -31.28 -12.25 -31.34
CA THR A 607 -32.08 -13.30 -31.97
C THR A 607 -31.83 -13.37 -33.48
N VAL A 608 -32.42 -14.39 -34.13
CA VAL A 608 -32.30 -14.64 -35.57
C VAL A 608 -33.67 -14.58 -36.23
N MET A 609 -33.76 -13.94 -37.40
CA MET A 609 -34.98 -13.89 -38.21
C MET A 609 -34.68 -14.16 -39.68
N GLY A 610 -35.55 -14.92 -40.33
CA GLY A 610 -35.45 -15.19 -41.76
C GLY A 610 -36.24 -16.42 -42.17
N ASP A 611 -36.37 -16.60 -43.48
CA ASP A 611 -37.07 -17.75 -44.06
C ASP A 611 -36.43 -19.10 -43.65
N THR A 612 -35.09 -19.15 -43.52
CA THR A 612 -34.36 -20.31 -43.00
C THR A 612 -34.80 -20.70 -41.58
N ILE A 613 -35.12 -19.70 -40.73
CA ILE A 613 -35.57 -19.91 -39.35
C ILE A 613 -36.95 -20.54 -39.32
N ASN A 614 -37.88 -19.97 -40.10
CA ASN A 614 -39.23 -20.48 -40.25
C ASN A 614 -39.26 -21.92 -40.80
N LEU A 615 -38.37 -22.23 -41.74
CA LEU A 615 -38.23 -23.59 -42.27
C LEU A 615 -37.76 -24.57 -41.18
N GLY A 616 -36.77 -24.21 -40.34
CA GLY A 616 -36.32 -25.06 -39.24
C GLY A 616 -37.46 -25.47 -38.30
N SER A 617 -38.27 -24.50 -37.85
CA SER A 617 -39.44 -24.76 -37.00
C SER A 617 -40.49 -25.65 -37.66
N ARG A 618 -40.67 -25.57 -38.99
CA ARG A 618 -41.61 -26.43 -39.71
C ARG A 618 -41.09 -27.86 -39.88
N LEU A 619 -39.79 -28.02 -40.12
CA LEU A 619 -39.16 -29.33 -40.24
C LEU A 619 -39.22 -30.10 -38.92
N GLU A 620 -39.12 -29.40 -37.79
CA GLU A 620 -39.35 -29.96 -36.47
C GLU A 620 -40.73 -30.66 -36.42
N GLY A 621 -41.81 -29.92 -36.71
CA GLY A 621 -43.17 -30.46 -36.68
C GLY A 621 -43.44 -31.62 -37.65
N LEU A 622 -42.77 -31.63 -38.81
CA LEU A 622 -42.87 -32.72 -39.79
C LEU A 622 -42.33 -34.06 -39.27
N ASN A 623 -41.47 -34.06 -38.26
CA ASN A 623 -40.95 -35.31 -37.70
C ASN A 623 -42.10 -36.23 -37.25
N LYS A 624 -43.19 -35.65 -36.72
CA LYS A 624 -44.36 -36.41 -36.26
C LYS A 624 -45.04 -37.16 -37.41
N GLU A 625 -45.14 -36.54 -38.58
CA GLU A 625 -45.76 -37.14 -39.76
C GLU A 625 -44.94 -38.29 -40.31
N TYR A 626 -43.60 -38.16 -40.29
CA TYR A 626 -42.67 -39.17 -40.82
C TYR A 626 -42.24 -40.23 -39.79
N GLY A 627 -42.57 -40.04 -38.50
CA GLY A 627 -42.10 -40.92 -37.42
C GLY A 627 -40.58 -40.89 -37.24
N THR A 628 -39.92 -39.81 -37.62
CA THR A 628 -38.45 -39.59 -37.52
C THR A 628 -38.11 -38.78 -36.28
N HIS A 629 -36.84 -38.53 -35.97
CA HIS A 629 -36.47 -37.62 -34.86
C HIS A 629 -35.81 -36.33 -35.31
N ILE A 630 -35.01 -36.37 -36.38
CA ILE A 630 -34.28 -35.21 -36.87
C ILE A 630 -34.49 -35.06 -38.38
N ILE A 631 -35.07 -33.95 -38.81
CA ILE A 631 -35.23 -33.61 -40.23
C ILE A 631 -34.37 -32.41 -40.60
N VAL A 632 -33.71 -32.51 -41.75
CA VAL A 632 -32.92 -31.44 -42.38
C VAL A 632 -33.34 -31.25 -43.84
N PRO A 633 -33.26 -30.04 -44.39
CA PRO A 633 -33.52 -29.79 -45.81
C PRO A 633 -32.28 -30.12 -46.66
N LYS A 634 -32.47 -30.25 -47.98
CA LYS A 634 -31.41 -30.56 -48.95
C LYS A 634 -30.13 -29.75 -48.80
N PHE A 635 -30.24 -28.44 -48.58
CA PHE A 635 -29.05 -27.59 -48.48
C PHE A 635 -28.22 -27.87 -47.22
N THR A 636 -28.87 -28.16 -46.08
CA THR A 636 -28.16 -28.62 -44.87
C THR A 636 -27.56 -30.00 -45.10
N TYR A 637 -28.29 -30.91 -45.76
CA TYR A 637 -27.78 -32.23 -46.15
C TYR A 637 -26.48 -32.11 -46.96
N LEU A 638 -26.41 -31.20 -47.94
CA LEU A 638 -25.20 -31.01 -48.76
C LEU A 638 -23.98 -30.60 -47.91
N ASP A 639 -24.18 -29.81 -46.86
CA ASP A 639 -23.12 -29.35 -45.96
C ASP A 639 -22.60 -30.47 -45.02
N VAL A 640 -23.44 -31.48 -44.71
CA VAL A 640 -23.15 -32.46 -43.64
C VAL A 640 -23.05 -33.92 -44.12
N LYS A 641 -23.45 -34.24 -45.36
CA LYS A 641 -23.44 -35.61 -45.94
C LYS A 641 -22.08 -36.30 -45.93
N ALA A 642 -20.98 -35.57 -45.72
CA ALA A 642 -19.66 -36.16 -45.61
C ALA A 642 -19.49 -36.95 -44.31
N GLU A 643 -20.12 -36.54 -43.21
CA GLU A 643 -19.90 -37.06 -41.86
C GLU A 643 -21.04 -37.94 -41.33
N PHE A 644 -22.28 -37.66 -41.76
CA PHE A 644 -23.47 -38.33 -41.24
C PHE A 644 -24.13 -39.25 -42.27
N VAL A 645 -24.89 -40.21 -41.77
CA VAL A 645 -25.86 -40.99 -42.54
C VAL A 645 -27.16 -40.19 -42.58
N LEU A 646 -27.58 -39.82 -43.77
CA LEU A 646 -28.88 -39.21 -44.00
C LEU A 646 -29.60 -40.00 -45.08
N ARG A 647 -30.92 -40.12 -44.96
CA ARG A 647 -31.78 -40.67 -46.01
C ARG A 647 -32.74 -39.62 -46.53
N GLU A 648 -33.00 -39.64 -47.83
CA GLU A 648 -34.07 -38.83 -48.41
C GLU A 648 -35.43 -39.34 -47.92
N LEU A 649 -36.30 -38.44 -47.45
CA LEU A 649 -37.65 -38.80 -47.01
C LEU A 649 -38.68 -38.52 -48.10
N ASP A 650 -38.81 -37.26 -48.51
CA ASP A 650 -39.85 -36.82 -49.44
C ASP A 650 -39.59 -35.42 -50.02
N TYR A 651 -40.42 -35.03 -50.98
CA TYR A 651 -40.60 -33.63 -51.40
C TYR A 651 -41.82 -33.05 -50.70
N VAL A 652 -41.61 -32.10 -49.80
CA VAL A 652 -42.70 -31.48 -49.04
C VAL A 652 -42.91 -30.02 -49.48
N ARG A 653 -44.17 -29.63 -49.64
CA ARG A 653 -44.57 -28.23 -49.76
C ARG A 653 -44.97 -27.71 -48.39
N VAL A 654 -44.08 -26.95 -47.76
CA VAL A 654 -44.39 -26.26 -46.51
C VAL A 654 -45.22 -25.01 -46.79
N LYS A 655 -46.28 -24.81 -46.00
CA LYS A 655 -47.23 -23.68 -46.13
C LYS A 655 -46.50 -22.33 -46.24
N GLY A 656 -46.65 -21.63 -47.36
CA GLY A 656 -45.98 -20.34 -47.63
C GLY A 656 -44.70 -20.42 -48.47
N LYS A 657 -44.38 -21.58 -49.05
CA LYS A 657 -43.42 -21.71 -50.17
C LYS A 657 -44.07 -22.40 -51.36
N ASP A 658 -43.88 -21.84 -52.55
CA ASP A 658 -44.44 -22.38 -53.79
C ASP A 658 -43.61 -23.55 -54.37
N GLN A 659 -42.31 -23.60 -54.06
CA GLN A 659 -41.42 -24.67 -54.53
C GLN A 659 -41.32 -25.81 -53.49
N PRO A 660 -41.50 -27.08 -53.90
CA PRO A 660 -41.31 -28.23 -53.03
C PRO A 660 -39.84 -28.34 -52.59
N ILE A 661 -39.62 -28.61 -51.29
CA ILE A 661 -38.29 -28.79 -50.71
C ILE A 661 -38.08 -30.27 -50.42
N GLN A 662 -36.94 -30.78 -50.87
CA GLN A 662 -36.47 -32.12 -50.55
C GLN A 662 -35.97 -32.16 -49.10
N ILE A 663 -36.51 -33.07 -48.30
CA ILE A 663 -36.17 -33.25 -46.89
C ILE A 663 -35.48 -34.59 -46.66
N PHE A 664 -34.59 -34.60 -45.67
CA PHE A 664 -33.74 -35.72 -45.30
C PHE A 664 -33.84 -35.97 -43.81
N GLU A 665 -33.82 -37.23 -43.40
CA GLU A 665 -33.64 -37.58 -41.99
C GLU A 665 -32.16 -37.68 -41.66
N LEU A 666 -31.74 -37.09 -40.56
CA LEU A 666 -30.42 -37.33 -39.97
C LEU A 666 -30.50 -38.55 -39.04
N MET A 667 -29.93 -39.68 -39.47
CA MET A 667 -30.05 -40.93 -38.73
C MET A 667 -28.90 -41.13 -37.72
N GLY A 668 -27.70 -40.67 -38.03
CA GLY A 668 -26.54 -40.86 -37.16
C GLY A 668 -25.20 -40.63 -37.85
N TYR A 669 -24.11 -41.00 -37.19
CA TYR A 669 -22.77 -40.92 -37.78
C TYR A 669 -22.55 -41.98 -38.86
N LYS A 670 -21.73 -41.68 -39.87
CA LYS A 670 -21.34 -42.67 -40.91
C LYS A 670 -20.71 -43.94 -40.36
N THR A 671 -20.22 -43.97 -39.14
CA THR A 671 -19.71 -45.21 -38.53
C THR A 671 -20.81 -46.24 -38.23
N ASN A 672 -22.09 -45.86 -38.23
CA ASN A 672 -23.20 -46.78 -37.98
C ASN A 672 -23.60 -47.54 -39.25
N THR A 673 -23.16 -48.80 -39.35
CA THR A 673 -23.41 -49.68 -40.51
C THR A 673 -24.87 -50.08 -40.66
N ILE A 674 -25.65 -50.13 -39.58
CA ILE A 674 -27.09 -50.45 -39.63
C ILE A 674 -27.84 -49.29 -40.27
N HIS A 675 -27.60 -48.05 -39.83
CA HIS A 675 -28.25 -46.87 -40.41
C HIS A 675 -27.94 -46.72 -41.90
N GLN A 676 -26.70 -46.99 -42.31
CA GLN A 676 -26.35 -46.99 -43.74
C GLN A 676 -27.16 -48.01 -44.55
N ARG A 677 -27.29 -49.25 -44.04
CA ARG A 677 -28.05 -50.30 -44.74
C ARG A 677 -29.52 -49.96 -44.84
N VAL A 678 -30.11 -49.44 -43.76
CA VAL A 678 -31.52 -48.99 -43.74
C VAL A 678 -31.72 -47.84 -44.72
N ALA A 679 -30.85 -46.83 -44.71
CA ALA A 679 -30.90 -45.71 -45.65
C ALA A 679 -30.82 -46.19 -47.11
N ASN A 680 -29.87 -47.08 -47.44
CA ASN A 680 -29.70 -47.61 -48.80
C ASN A 680 -30.91 -48.45 -49.27
N LEU A 681 -31.52 -49.25 -48.39
CA LEU A 681 -32.73 -50.01 -48.70
C LEU A 681 -33.92 -49.06 -48.90
N PHE A 682 -34.05 -48.06 -48.02
CA PHE A 682 -35.11 -47.05 -48.13
C PHE A 682 -34.99 -46.25 -49.43
N GLU A 683 -33.79 -45.81 -49.82
CA GLU A 683 -33.56 -45.09 -51.07
C GLU A 683 -33.92 -45.92 -52.31
N GLN A 684 -33.58 -47.22 -52.32
CA GLN A 684 -34.01 -48.14 -53.37
C GLN A 684 -35.54 -48.31 -53.39
N GLY A 685 -36.17 -48.42 -52.22
CA GLY A 685 -37.61 -48.45 -52.07
C GLY A 685 -38.29 -47.18 -52.58
N LEU A 686 -37.74 -46.01 -52.25
CA LEU A 686 -38.25 -44.70 -52.67
C LEU A 686 -38.09 -44.49 -54.19
N ALA A 687 -36.98 -44.95 -54.78
CA ALA A 687 -36.79 -44.93 -56.23
C ALA A 687 -37.80 -45.84 -56.95
N ALA A 688 -38.03 -47.05 -56.44
CA ALA A 688 -39.04 -47.96 -56.97
C ALA A 688 -40.47 -47.40 -56.79
N TYR A 689 -40.76 -46.76 -55.66
CA TYR A 689 -42.03 -46.10 -55.37
C TYR A 689 -42.35 -45.00 -56.38
N ARG A 690 -41.37 -44.13 -56.68
CA ARG A 690 -41.52 -43.06 -57.68
C ARG A 690 -41.71 -43.58 -59.11
N GLN A 691 -41.18 -44.77 -59.40
CA GLN A 691 -41.37 -45.47 -60.68
C GLN A 691 -42.64 -46.33 -60.72
N GLN A 692 -43.48 -46.29 -59.67
CA GLN A 692 -44.71 -47.10 -59.54
C GLN A 692 -44.45 -48.62 -59.52
N LEU A 693 -43.23 -49.05 -59.18
CA LEU A 693 -42.86 -50.46 -59.03
C LEU A 693 -43.25 -50.96 -57.64
N TRP A 694 -44.55 -51.03 -57.36
CA TRP A 694 -45.11 -51.23 -56.02
C TRP A 694 -44.56 -52.47 -55.30
N THR A 695 -44.46 -53.61 -56.00
CA THR A 695 -43.97 -54.86 -55.41
C THR A 695 -42.49 -54.77 -55.00
N MET A 696 -41.69 -54.05 -55.79
CA MET A 696 -40.27 -53.85 -55.51
C MET A 696 -40.06 -52.84 -54.39
N ALA A 697 -40.84 -51.77 -54.37
CA ALA A 697 -40.85 -50.78 -53.30
C ALA A 697 -41.25 -51.40 -51.95
N ASP A 698 -42.35 -52.18 -51.91
CA ASP A 698 -42.79 -52.91 -50.72
C ASP A 698 -41.70 -53.83 -50.18
N LYS A 699 -41.03 -54.58 -51.07
CA LYS A 699 -39.94 -55.47 -50.67
C LYS A 699 -38.82 -54.70 -49.97
N PHE A 700 -38.33 -53.61 -50.57
CA PHE A 700 -37.24 -52.82 -50.00
C PHE A 700 -37.61 -52.14 -48.68
N PHE A 701 -38.84 -51.64 -48.54
CA PHE A 701 -39.30 -51.07 -47.27
C PHE A 701 -39.47 -52.14 -46.18
N ASN A 702 -39.93 -53.35 -46.51
CA ASN A 702 -39.98 -54.46 -45.55
C ASN A 702 -38.59 -54.97 -45.17
N ASP A 703 -37.64 -55.01 -46.12
CA ASP A 703 -36.24 -55.35 -45.84
C ASP A 703 -35.59 -54.29 -44.91
N ALA A 704 -35.93 -53.01 -45.08
CA ALA A 704 -35.52 -51.95 -44.15
C ALA A 704 -36.13 -52.13 -42.75
N LEU A 705 -37.42 -52.50 -42.66
CA LEU A 705 -38.09 -52.80 -41.39
C LEU A 705 -37.53 -54.03 -40.67
N ALA A 706 -37.04 -55.02 -41.42
CA ALA A 706 -36.36 -56.18 -40.83
C ALA A 706 -35.07 -55.79 -40.10
N LEU A 707 -34.38 -54.74 -40.57
CA LEU A 707 -33.19 -54.19 -39.92
C LEU A 707 -33.52 -53.17 -38.82
N ALA A 708 -34.63 -52.44 -38.96
CA ALA A 708 -35.10 -51.45 -38.00
C ALA A 708 -36.63 -51.53 -37.83
N GLN A 709 -37.09 -52.33 -36.85
CA GLN A 709 -38.52 -52.65 -36.67
C GLN A 709 -39.41 -51.42 -36.40
N ASN A 710 -38.83 -50.33 -35.89
CA ASN A 710 -39.51 -49.08 -35.58
C ASN A 710 -39.31 -47.99 -36.64
N ASP A 711 -38.89 -48.34 -37.85
CA ASP A 711 -38.67 -47.38 -38.93
C ASP A 711 -39.98 -46.71 -39.39
N GLY A 712 -40.21 -45.47 -38.94
CA GLY A 712 -41.39 -44.68 -39.27
C GLY A 712 -41.60 -44.48 -40.77
N PRO A 713 -40.59 -43.97 -41.51
CA PRO A 713 -40.70 -43.74 -42.95
C PRO A 713 -41.05 -44.99 -43.74
N SER A 714 -40.41 -46.15 -43.50
CA SER A 714 -40.76 -47.38 -44.22
C SER A 714 -42.21 -47.80 -43.99
N LYS A 715 -42.73 -47.70 -42.75
CA LYS A 715 -44.14 -47.99 -42.43
C LYS A 715 -45.09 -47.07 -43.19
N ILE A 716 -44.76 -45.78 -43.28
CA ILE A 716 -45.58 -44.78 -43.98
C ILE A 716 -45.63 -45.08 -45.47
N PHE A 717 -44.50 -45.37 -46.09
CA PHE A 717 -44.47 -45.64 -47.52
C PHE A 717 -45.16 -46.97 -47.88
N ILE A 718 -45.06 -48.01 -47.04
CA ILE A 718 -45.85 -49.24 -47.19
C ILE A 718 -47.35 -48.94 -47.11
N ALA A 719 -47.78 -48.14 -46.13
CA ALA A 719 -49.18 -47.74 -45.99
C ALA A 719 -49.66 -46.88 -47.18
N ARG A 720 -48.81 -45.98 -47.70
CA ARG A 720 -49.09 -45.20 -48.91
C ARG A 720 -49.22 -46.09 -50.14
N ILE A 721 -48.35 -47.09 -50.31
CA ILE A 721 -48.44 -48.07 -51.42
C ILE A 721 -49.75 -48.84 -51.33
N ALA A 722 -50.15 -49.29 -50.13
CA ALA A 722 -51.42 -49.97 -49.93
C ALA A 722 -52.61 -49.09 -50.32
N ALA A 723 -52.63 -47.83 -49.90
CA ALA A 723 -53.69 -46.87 -50.25
C ALA A 723 -53.72 -46.54 -51.76
N LEU A 724 -52.54 -46.38 -52.38
CA LEU A 724 -52.42 -46.07 -53.81
C LEU A 724 -52.72 -47.27 -54.72
N ARG A 725 -52.61 -48.51 -54.22
CA ARG A 725 -53.04 -49.72 -54.94
C ARG A 725 -54.57 -49.83 -55.06
N GLU A 726 -55.31 -49.23 -54.14
CA GLU A 726 -56.78 -49.24 -54.14
C GLU A 726 -57.36 -48.09 -54.99
N ASP A 727 -56.56 -47.08 -55.36
CA ASP A 727 -56.98 -45.92 -56.14
C ASP A 727 -56.64 -46.09 -57.65
N GLU A 728 -57.65 -46.42 -58.47
CA GLU A 728 -57.49 -46.61 -59.93
C GLU A 728 -57.21 -45.30 -60.72
N LYS A 729 -57.08 -44.13 -60.07
CA LYS A 729 -56.96 -42.82 -60.74
C LYS A 729 -55.68 -42.04 -60.40
N LEU A 730 -54.51 -42.64 -60.61
CA LEU A 730 -53.27 -41.89 -60.65
C LEU A 730 -53.13 -41.11 -61.98
N PRO A 731 -52.85 -39.78 -61.96
CA PRO A 731 -52.58 -39.00 -63.16
C PRO A 731 -51.38 -39.54 -63.95
N ARG A 732 -51.39 -39.43 -65.29
CA ARG A 732 -50.25 -39.85 -66.15
C ARG A 732 -48.95 -39.07 -65.87
N ASP A 733 -49.06 -37.92 -65.24
CA ASP A 733 -48.00 -36.97 -64.87
C ASP A 733 -47.73 -36.93 -63.35
N TRP A 734 -48.07 -38.01 -62.62
CA TRP A 734 -47.83 -38.08 -61.18
C TRP A 734 -46.35 -37.84 -60.83
N ASP A 735 -46.09 -36.79 -60.07
CA ASP A 735 -44.75 -36.27 -59.73
C ASP A 735 -44.11 -37.01 -58.53
N GLY A 736 -44.72 -38.10 -58.08
CA GLY A 736 -44.29 -38.87 -56.91
C GLY A 736 -44.62 -38.20 -55.57
N VAL A 737 -45.34 -37.06 -55.57
CA VAL A 737 -45.72 -36.33 -54.36
C VAL A 737 -47.07 -36.85 -53.86
N PHE A 738 -47.10 -37.27 -52.59
CA PHE A 738 -48.34 -37.64 -51.90
C PHE A 738 -48.94 -36.40 -51.22
N ILE A 739 -50.06 -35.88 -51.73
CA ILE A 739 -50.77 -34.74 -51.12
C ILE A 739 -51.62 -35.27 -49.96
N MET A 740 -51.22 -34.98 -48.71
CA MET A 740 -52.03 -35.31 -47.53
C MET A 740 -53.38 -34.59 -47.59
N THR A 741 -54.47 -35.37 -47.53
CA THR A 741 -55.86 -34.86 -47.52
C THR A 741 -56.47 -34.75 -46.12
N LYS A 742 -55.72 -35.03 -45.06
CA LYS A 742 -56.16 -34.78 -43.68
C LYS A 742 -55.54 -33.49 -43.14
N LYS A 743 -56.40 -32.67 -42.54
CA LYS A 743 -56.07 -31.43 -41.83
C LYS A 743 -55.26 -31.68 -40.57
#